data_AF-A0A1Y2BKD7-F1
#
_entry.id   AF-A0A1Y2BKD7-F1
#
_cell.length_a   1.000
_cell.length_b   1.000
_cell.length_c   1.000
_cell.angle_alpha   90.00
_cell.angle_beta   90.00
_cell.angle_gamma   90.00
#
_symmetry.space_group_name_H-M   'P 1'
#
loop_
_entity.id
_entity.type
_entity.pdbx_description
1 polymer ?
#
loop_
_entity_poly.entity_id
_entity_poly.type
_entity_poly.pdbx_seq_one_letter_code
_entity_poly.pdbx_strand_id
1 'polypeptide(L)'
;MRLWLLPILLSNTVTLIRALSLMDLPICFDSRTYGKYDIVKQTPLFGTDFFKDGWQLTWRQDTGNAANMSDLISVDPSSVSVNKFPYFSDKGTVDMTYSCINNVGPEQIVLASRTMFIPEELFGASDEGILAFDFFLSNQLVSLDVLRFLETNASSDEPTPTLQIHYVNFTFLDSTHNIQGYHYETDLQASSSGYGVSNKTVKLPQYTRHIRMEVQGNGTELNGASFCLGRYAIFVYPIQVANRQFFQNLVNFTFLVALALIPIIPTAMILESQWFGHRTLKMLDLVHTQGSRLIRAMFYSLCCSFLYITYQWLTSSSTSAYRVLPLFSGLDSDPLKNTSTSKMFRTPVFMLCFLVIGALFWPIAICYGHVNEGSRGAAGLGFLATLNMGVLRFGIQYLQMDPLESVAYSILYHGFELIAYIAIITYFAINIMEPARWENRIRKTHFKDVVHVVALLRHIKDEHMEDGNDGSESMRIMTRIKKYFRLDEKDARPIWLRGRRKKFRKVSVALTTLECLRKAPVRLVAVIFMIVLFTYMEFVVFLATIFNSTPQISCTLGLLSASIAQLFDTTDNISFFGKSITVLKDLQKLGNPVDLFQRMTQGSSIFACFLTALILGFNIIDLSVTFQRDLGRLRVGEYGFMSDGERKQVSSAMASQFMGIQVGFAFIGSLYTLFFMQVLCFFLSCFFVSSYLREVLVNLVTQNGVLIIAAVVSFLLTIVQSLIINRFYVSHYDASIPETAETIKVSTKFWLKDLNKYNQIDYVFLFPNLITGLLTFLASILTGLLGSAIFSYRIDKRSVIPSLSKTPVYLSWVIQEHHHNNPVVLVAVKLFREMTLPDHLSPLKTFTAVHGRIQEEVREKKREKEETMYSLAVSLSLRSMEEELDSLEDGKDGKECECEGEGVKSMDTLAEVVDCKRGNIRARIRWFLAYTLIKNPGLVGYRKQRVQETLLALWVYEHEAVTVRRELMRGFEGGFEKEVKEAKESMRRMEVDLWRCERLVGKRKGGEGSGSLTIRSNKG
;
A
#
# COMPACT_ATOMS: atom_id res chain seq x y z
N MET A 1 14.98 39.02 13.36
CA MET A 1 14.65 37.72 13.99
C MET A 1 14.75 36.48 13.07
N ARG A 2 14.81 36.61 11.74
CA ARG A 2 14.93 35.46 10.80
C ARG A 2 16.35 34.88 10.62
N LEU A 3 17.40 35.53 11.14
CA LEU A 3 18.80 35.08 10.97
C LEU A 3 19.40 34.36 12.19
N TRP A 4 18.73 34.40 13.35
CA TRP A 4 19.25 33.86 14.62
C TRP A 4 18.73 32.46 14.99
N LEU A 5 17.77 31.93 14.22
CA LEU A 5 17.19 30.59 14.45
C LEU A 5 17.85 29.50 13.61
N LEU A 6 18.48 29.85 12.49
CA LEU A 6 19.30 28.92 11.71
C LEU A 6 20.47 28.37 12.55
N PRO A 7 21.19 29.17 13.38
CA PRO A 7 22.25 28.68 14.26
C PRO A 7 21.76 27.80 15.42
N ILE A 8 20.51 27.93 15.88
CA ILE A 8 19.96 27.13 16.99
C ILE A 8 19.38 25.81 16.46
N LEU A 9 18.74 25.83 15.29
CA LEU A 9 18.36 24.62 14.56
C LEU A 9 19.61 23.89 14.05
N LEU A 10 20.61 24.61 13.55
CA LEU A 10 21.94 24.06 13.27
C LEU A 10 22.59 23.60 14.57
N SER A 11 22.50 24.29 15.70
CA SER A 11 23.09 23.82 16.97
C SER A 11 22.44 22.52 17.43
N ASN A 12 21.11 22.39 17.46
CA ASN A 12 20.47 21.14 17.89
C ASN A 12 20.57 20.01 16.87
N THR A 13 20.58 20.31 15.56
CA THR A 13 20.94 19.32 14.55
C THR A 13 22.42 19.00 14.57
N VAL A 14 23.31 19.92 14.95
CA VAL A 14 24.74 19.71 15.19
C VAL A 14 24.99 19.05 16.53
N THR A 15 24.09 19.10 17.51
CA THR A 15 24.15 18.35 18.77
C THR A 15 23.58 16.95 18.58
N LEU A 16 22.59 16.76 17.69
CA LEU A 16 22.13 15.44 17.25
C LEU A 16 23.15 14.82 16.28
N ILE A 17 23.71 15.59 15.34
CA ILE A 17 24.79 15.18 14.44
C ILE A 17 26.08 15.01 15.24
N ARG A 18 26.38 15.83 16.26
CA ARG A 18 27.47 15.58 17.22
C ARG A 18 27.14 14.41 18.12
N ALA A 19 25.90 14.14 18.53
CA ALA A 19 25.59 12.92 19.26
C ALA A 19 25.73 11.69 18.35
N LEU A 20 25.39 11.82 17.07
CA LEU A 20 25.58 10.81 16.02
C LEU A 20 27.02 10.75 15.48
N SER A 21 27.87 11.76 15.72
CA SER A 21 29.28 11.82 15.30
C SER A 21 30.27 11.70 16.47
N LEU A 22 29.82 11.88 17.71
CA LEU A 22 30.47 11.49 18.97
C LEU A 22 30.02 10.08 19.37
N MET A 23 28.97 9.54 18.74
CA MET A 23 28.99 8.15 18.33
C MET A 23 30.16 7.99 17.35
N ASP A 24 31.37 7.94 17.89
CA ASP A 24 32.38 7.06 17.32
C ASP A 24 31.73 5.68 17.33
N LEU A 25 31.01 5.38 16.24
CA LEU A 25 30.70 4.03 15.82
C LEU A 25 31.94 3.62 15.02
N PRO A 26 32.99 3.06 15.64
CA PRO A 26 33.98 2.29 14.89
C PRO A 26 33.28 1.00 14.43
N ILE A 27 32.31 1.14 13.53
CA ILE A 27 31.71 0.04 12.80
C ILE A 27 32.33 0.12 11.40
N CYS A 28 33.62 -0.20 11.34
CA CYS A 28 34.32 -0.47 10.10
C CYS A 28 33.88 -1.87 9.61
N PHE A 29 32.83 -1.93 8.80
CA PHE A 29 32.52 -3.12 7.99
C PHE A 29 32.85 -2.83 6.53
N ASP A 30 34.09 -3.10 6.14
CA ASP A 30 34.46 -3.23 4.73
C ASP A 30 34.15 -4.66 4.27
N SER A 31 32.94 -4.84 3.73
CA SER A 31 32.23 -6.10 3.48
C SER A 31 32.91 -7.13 2.57
N ARG A 32 34.11 -6.87 2.04
CA ARG A 32 34.80 -7.82 1.16
C ARG A 32 36.25 -8.15 1.53
N THR A 33 36.84 -7.45 2.50
CA THR A 33 38.30 -7.56 2.69
C THR A 33 38.80 -7.55 4.12
N TYR A 34 38.04 -7.07 5.11
CA TYR A 34 38.51 -7.09 6.51
C TYR A 34 37.39 -7.50 7.47
N GLY A 35 37.68 -8.50 8.31
CA GLY A 35 36.78 -9.02 9.36
C GLY A 35 36.57 -10.53 9.32
N LYS A 36 36.85 -11.20 8.18
CA LYS A 36 37.07 -12.65 8.17
C LYS A 36 38.48 -12.91 8.69
N TYR A 37 38.65 -12.85 10.02
CA TYR A 37 39.83 -13.43 10.62
C TYR A 37 39.63 -14.93 10.59
N ASP A 38 40.18 -15.54 9.55
CA ASP A 38 40.48 -16.95 9.61
C ASP A 38 41.49 -17.11 10.75
N ILE A 39 41.01 -17.62 11.88
CA ILE A 39 41.85 -17.84 13.08
C ILE A 39 43.02 -18.77 12.74
N VAL A 40 42.89 -19.55 11.66
CA VAL A 40 43.94 -20.43 11.17
C VAL A 40 45.17 -19.65 10.66
N LYS A 41 45.07 -18.33 10.40
CA LYS A 41 46.18 -17.43 9.95
C LYS A 41 46.96 -17.93 8.72
N GLN A 42 46.45 -18.92 8.00
CA GLN A 42 47.02 -19.37 6.74
C GLN A 42 46.32 -18.63 5.60
N THR A 43 47.05 -18.22 4.56
CA THR A 43 46.45 -17.89 3.26
C THR A 43 45.37 -18.92 2.94
N PRO A 44 44.16 -18.55 2.46
CA PRO A 44 43.03 -19.47 2.36
C PRO A 44 43.42 -20.70 1.55
N LEU A 45 43.85 -21.75 2.26
CA LEU A 45 44.22 -23.02 1.68
C LEU A 45 42.89 -23.68 1.37
N PHE A 46 42.66 -23.95 0.10
CA PHE A 46 41.54 -24.78 -0.29
C PHE A 46 41.91 -26.19 0.15
N GLY A 47 41.46 -26.60 1.34
CA GLY A 47 41.72 -27.95 1.82
C GLY A 47 42.29 -28.07 3.22
N THR A 48 42.73 -29.29 3.53
CA THR A 48 43.18 -29.73 4.86
C THR A 48 44.36 -30.67 4.77
N ASP A 49 45.41 -30.35 5.49
CA ASP A 49 46.60 -31.17 5.71
C ASP A 49 46.73 -31.39 7.23
N PHE A 50 46.27 -32.55 7.75
CA PHE A 50 46.15 -32.78 9.20
C PHE A 50 47.40 -32.36 9.97
N PHE A 51 48.59 -32.66 9.45
CA PHE A 51 49.85 -32.34 10.12
C PHE A 51 50.27 -30.89 9.95
N LYS A 52 50.19 -30.32 8.73
CA LYS A 52 50.54 -28.90 8.52
C LYS A 52 49.56 -27.95 9.22
N ASP A 53 48.35 -28.41 9.41
CA ASP A 53 47.26 -27.66 10.04
C ASP A 53 47.21 -27.91 11.56
N GLY A 54 48.10 -28.72 12.13
CA GLY A 54 48.20 -28.91 13.59
C GLY A 54 47.02 -29.68 14.20
N TRP A 55 46.42 -30.60 13.46
CA TRP A 55 45.46 -31.56 14.00
C TRP A 55 46.17 -32.63 14.82
N GLN A 56 45.58 -32.97 15.95
CA GLN A 56 45.93 -34.12 16.76
C GLN A 56 44.98 -35.25 16.42
N LEU A 57 45.52 -36.31 15.83
CA LEU A 57 44.78 -37.50 15.44
C LEU A 57 44.99 -38.58 16.49
N THR A 58 43.91 -39.01 17.11
CA THR A 58 43.91 -40.15 18.03
C THR A 58 42.86 -41.14 17.57
N TRP A 59 43.16 -42.43 17.77
CA TRP A 59 42.17 -43.49 17.61
C TRP A 59 41.95 -44.21 18.93
N ARG A 60 40.78 -44.80 19.07
CA ARG A 60 40.39 -45.59 20.23
C ARG A 60 39.64 -46.82 19.75
N GLN A 61 39.92 -47.96 20.38
CA GLN A 61 39.13 -49.17 20.16
C GLN A 61 37.82 -49.09 20.93
N ASP A 62 36.69 -49.21 20.24
CA ASP A 62 35.35 -49.25 20.79
C ASP A 62 35.13 -50.59 21.47
N THR A 63 35.41 -50.64 22.78
CA THR A 63 35.23 -51.85 23.59
C THR A 63 33.80 -52.02 24.11
N GLY A 64 32.83 -51.21 23.64
CA GLY A 64 31.42 -51.27 24.05
C GLY A 64 31.13 -50.83 25.49
N ASN A 65 32.17 -50.66 26.31
CA ASN A 65 32.09 -50.07 27.64
C ASN A 65 32.52 -48.61 27.57
N ALA A 66 31.88 -47.73 28.35
CA ALA A 66 32.27 -46.33 28.53
C ALA A 66 33.64 -46.23 29.23
N ALA A 67 34.70 -46.63 28.52
CA ALA A 67 36.05 -46.66 29.05
C ALA A 67 36.60 -45.23 29.15
N ASN A 68 37.50 -45.04 30.11
CA ASN A 68 38.12 -43.76 30.42
C ASN A 68 38.82 -43.16 29.20
N MET A 69 38.83 -41.83 29.11
CA MET A 69 39.48 -41.04 28.04
C MET A 69 41.02 -41.23 27.96
N SER A 70 41.60 -42.03 28.86
CA SER A 70 43.05 -42.26 28.97
C SER A 70 43.64 -43.16 27.89
N ASP A 71 42.83 -43.92 27.16
CA ASP A 71 43.31 -44.99 26.27
C ASP A 71 43.44 -44.52 24.80
N LEU A 72 43.74 -43.23 24.59
CA LEU A 72 43.91 -42.65 23.26
C LEU A 72 45.31 -42.97 22.73
N ILE A 73 45.38 -43.70 21.62
CA ILE A 73 46.63 -43.96 20.91
C ILE A 73 46.78 -42.91 19.80
N SER A 74 47.95 -42.27 19.69
CA SER A 74 48.24 -41.34 18.59
C SER A 74 48.34 -42.07 17.26
N VAL A 75 47.70 -41.54 16.21
CA VAL A 75 47.74 -42.11 14.86
C VAL A 75 49.14 -41.89 14.26
N ASP A 76 49.74 -42.94 13.70
CA ASP A 76 51.04 -42.85 13.01
C ASP A 76 50.88 -41.99 11.73
N PRO A 77 51.71 -40.95 11.53
CA PRO A 77 51.70 -40.15 10.30
C PRO A 77 51.75 -40.94 9.00
N SER A 78 52.34 -42.14 9.00
CA SER A 78 52.40 -43.02 7.83
C SER A 78 51.02 -43.51 7.36
N SER A 79 50.02 -43.52 8.24
CA SER A 79 48.64 -43.94 7.94
C SER A 79 47.79 -42.84 7.29
N VAL A 80 48.29 -41.61 7.23
CA VAL A 80 47.57 -40.47 6.67
C VAL A 80 48.04 -40.21 5.24
N SER A 81 47.11 -40.21 4.30
CA SER A 81 47.35 -39.77 2.92
C SER A 81 46.84 -38.35 2.72
N VAL A 82 47.65 -37.50 2.09
CA VAL A 82 47.26 -36.15 1.66
C VAL A 82 47.10 -36.17 0.16
N ASN A 83 45.88 -35.94 -0.30
CA ASN A 83 45.51 -35.99 -1.70
C ASN A 83 45.15 -34.58 -2.19
N LYS A 84 45.43 -34.29 -3.46
CA LYS A 84 45.16 -32.99 -4.11
C LYS A 84 44.19 -33.17 -5.25
N PHE A 85 43.14 -32.36 -5.31
CA PHE A 85 42.12 -32.38 -6.34
C PHE A 85 41.94 -31.00 -6.97
N PRO A 86 41.97 -30.86 -8.30
CA PRO A 86 41.74 -29.56 -8.93
C PRO A 86 40.30 -29.09 -8.66
N TYR A 87 40.16 -27.97 -7.94
CA TYR A 87 38.89 -27.32 -7.62
C TYR A 87 38.78 -26.00 -8.38
N PHE A 88 37.66 -25.78 -9.08
CA PHE A 88 37.42 -24.52 -9.78
C PHE A 88 36.89 -23.46 -8.81
N SER A 89 37.74 -22.50 -8.44
CA SER A 89 37.33 -21.31 -7.70
C SER A 89 37.03 -20.14 -8.65
N ASP A 90 36.39 -19.10 -8.13
CA ASP A 90 36.15 -17.83 -8.85
C ASP A 90 37.44 -17.16 -9.35
N LYS A 91 38.60 -17.54 -8.78
CA LYS A 91 39.93 -17.05 -9.18
C LYS A 91 40.67 -17.99 -10.14
N GLY A 92 40.01 -19.05 -10.62
CA GLY A 92 40.59 -20.12 -11.44
C GLY A 92 40.68 -21.46 -10.71
N THR A 93 41.24 -22.46 -11.37
CA THR A 93 41.55 -23.79 -10.80
C THR A 93 42.59 -23.66 -9.69
N VAL A 94 42.24 -24.15 -8.50
CA VAL A 94 43.11 -24.25 -7.33
C VAL A 94 43.12 -25.70 -6.87
N ASP A 95 44.28 -26.26 -6.55
CA ASP A 95 44.35 -27.61 -5.98
C ASP A 95 43.79 -27.62 -4.56
N MET A 96 42.69 -28.33 -4.36
CA MET A 96 42.10 -28.60 -3.07
C MET A 96 42.78 -29.79 -2.40
N THR A 97 43.45 -29.57 -1.27
CA THR A 97 44.05 -30.66 -0.47
C THR A 97 43.02 -31.29 0.45
N TYR A 98 43.09 -32.58 0.69
CA TYR A 98 42.37 -33.20 1.80
C TYR A 98 43.19 -34.33 2.38
N SER A 99 43.03 -34.55 3.67
CA SER A 99 43.78 -35.56 4.43
C SER A 99 42.86 -36.70 4.83
N CYS A 100 43.31 -37.92 4.58
CA CYS A 100 42.57 -39.14 4.81
C CYS A 100 43.41 -40.09 5.66
N ILE A 101 42.84 -40.56 6.77
CA ILE A 101 43.43 -41.65 7.55
C ILE A 101 42.99 -42.95 6.91
N ASN A 102 43.94 -43.76 6.43
CA ASN A 102 43.67 -45.02 5.78
C ASN A 102 43.66 -46.18 6.79
N ASN A 103 42.97 -47.26 6.46
CA ASN A 103 42.91 -48.50 7.25
C ASN A 103 42.33 -48.32 8.67
N VAL A 104 41.28 -47.51 8.82
CA VAL A 104 40.54 -47.43 10.09
C VAL A 104 39.77 -48.74 10.27
N GLY A 105 40.05 -49.48 11.33
CA GLY A 105 39.37 -50.73 11.67
C GLY A 105 37.90 -50.52 12.05
N PRO A 106 37.05 -51.55 11.92
CA PRO A 106 35.60 -51.46 12.17
C PRO A 106 35.21 -51.21 13.64
N GLU A 107 36.16 -51.38 14.57
CA GLU A 107 35.99 -51.05 15.99
C GLU A 107 36.80 -49.81 16.38
N GLN A 108 37.32 -49.04 15.41
CA GLN A 108 38.17 -47.90 15.71
C GLN A 108 37.40 -46.59 15.52
N ILE A 109 37.30 -45.87 16.62
CA ILE A 109 36.81 -44.51 16.67
C ILE A 109 38.01 -43.59 16.41
N VAL A 110 37.92 -42.79 15.35
CA VAL A 110 38.91 -41.75 15.05
C VAL A 110 38.41 -40.43 15.64
N LEU A 111 39.25 -39.82 16.46
CA LEU A 111 39.06 -38.48 16.99
C LEU A 111 40.13 -37.56 16.39
N ALA A 112 39.68 -36.66 15.51
CA ALA A 112 40.51 -35.57 15.02
C ALA A 112 40.22 -34.33 15.87
N SER A 113 41.21 -33.83 16.60
CA SER A 113 41.06 -32.63 17.41
C SER A 113 42.03 -31.53 16.98
N ARG A 114 41.55 -30.28 16.89
CA ARG A 114 42.38 -29.10 16.64
C ARG A 114 42.03 -28.00 17.61
N THR A 115 43.02 -27.52 18.35
CA THR A 115 42.87 -26.36 19.23
C THR A 115 43.32 -25.11 18.49
N MET A 116 42.42 -24.16 18.32
CA MET A 116 42.64 -22.92 17.57
C MET A 116 42.67 -21.77 18.55
N PHE A 117 43.74 -20.97 18.50
CA PHE A 117 43.92 -19.82 19.38
C PHE A 117 43.30 -18.57 18.75
N ILE A 118 42.41 -17.88 19.47
CA ILE A 118 41.82 -16.62 19.02
C ILE A 118 42.80 -15.48 19.40
N PRO A 119 43.39 -14.77 18.43
CA PRO A 119 44.31 -13.65 18.69
C PRO A 119 43.78 -12.64 19.71
N GLU A 120 44.64 -12.15 20.61
CA GLU A 120 44.24 -11.15 21.61
C GLU A 120 43.68 -9.86 21.00
N GLU A 121 44.18 -9.50 19.81
CA GLU A 121 43.72 -8.36 19.01
C GLU A 121 42.21 -8.44 18.66
N LEU A 122 41.63 -9.65 18.59
CA LEU A 122 40.21 -9.85 18.32
C LEU A 122 39.33 -9.74 19.57
N PHE A 123 39.93 -9.84 20.75
CA PHE A 123 39.24 -9.89 22.04
C PHE A 123 39.24 -8.57 22.80
N GLY A 124 39.87 -7.53 22.25
CA GLY A 124 40.16 -6.29 22.98
C GLY A 124 38.98 -5.51 23.56
N ALA A 125 37.72 -5.86 23.32
CA ALA A 125 36.57 -5.16 23.93
C ALA A 125 35.18 -5.86 23.88
N SER A 126 35.04 -7.18 23.64
CA SER A 126 33.71 -7.85 23.63
C SER A 126 33.68 -9.19 24.36
N ASP A 127 32.64 -9.31 25.19
CA ASP A 127 32.27 -10.50 25.96
C ASP A 127 31.41 -11.49 25.15
N GLU A 128 31.02 -11.18 23.89
CA GLU A 128 30.16 -12.04 23.06
C GLU A 128 30.64 -12.04 21.59
N GLY A 129 31.11 -13.19 21.11
CA GLY A 129 31.46 -13.43 19.70
C GLY A 129 30.47 -14.40 19.03
N ILE A 130 30.26 -14.26 17.72
CA ILE A 130 29.62 -15.30 16.92
C ILE A 130 30.70 -16.01 16.10
N LEU A 131 30.70 -17.33 16.23
CA LEU A 131 31.56 -18.24 15.52
C LEU A 131 30.76 -18.86 14.39
N ALA A 132 31.08 -18.53 13.15
CA ALA A 132 30.53 -19.21 11.99
C ALA A 132 31.54 -20.25 11.52
N PHE A 133 31.07 -21.49 11.36
CA PHE A 133 31.87 -22.56 10.79
C PHE A 133 31.28 -22.96 9.45
N ASP A 134 32.13 -23.02 8.43
CA ASP A 134 31.82 -23.69 7.18
C ASP A 134 32.80 -24.86 7.07
N PHE A 135 32.33 -26.09 7.19
CA PHE A 135 33.16 -27.27 6.94
C PHE A 135 32.60 -28.11 5.79
N PHE A 136 33.50 -28.64 4.97
CA PHE A 136 33.21 -29.54 3.88
C PHE A 136 33.82 -30.91 4.18
N LEU A 137 32.97 -31.89 4.40
CA LEU A 137 33.36 -33.28 4.60
C LEU A 137 33.07 -34.05 3.31
N SER A 138 34.10 -34.62 2.72
CA SER A 138 34.00 -35.43 1.50
C SER A 138 34.51 -36.83 1.81
N ASN A 139 33.68 -37.85 1.59
CA ASN A 139 34.12 -39.24 1.66
C ASN A 139 34.85 -39.61 0.35
N GLN A 140 36.12 -40.02 0.43
CA GLN A 140 36.97 -40.21 -0.75
C GLN A 140 36.59 -41.40 -1.63
N LEU A 141 35.75 -42.32 -1.16
CA LEU A 141 35.41 -43.53 -1.92
C LEU A 141 34.43 -43.30 -3.06
N VAL A 142 33.92 -42.08 -3.20
CA VAL A 142 33.23 -41.64 -4.41
C VAL A 142 34.12 -40.65 -5.14
N SER A 143 35.20 -41.15 -5.75
CA SER A 143 35.78 -40.40 -6.85
C SER A 143 34.69 -40.27 -7.93
N LEU A 144 34.54 -39.08 -8.51
CA LEU A 144 33.63 -38.87 -9.65
C LEU A 144 33.92 -39.84 -10.82
N ASP A 145 35.12 -40.43 -10.86
CA ASP A 145 35.52 -41.43 -11.85
C ASP A 145 35.18 -42.88 -11.46
N VAL A 146 34.97 -43.20 -10.17
CA VAL A 146 34.58 -44.55 -9.69
C VAL A 146 33.05 -44.72 -9.66
N LEU A 147 32.28 -43.65 -9.47
CA LEU A 147 30.82 -43.66 -9.75
C LEU A 147 30.52 -43.94 -11.23
N ARG A 148 31.42 -43.56 -12.14
CA ARG A 148 31.35 -43.94 -13.57
C ARG A 148 31.59 -45.42 -13.84
N PHE A 149 32.16 -46.17 -12.89
CA PHE A 149 32.55 -47.57 -13.09
C PHE A 149 31.71 -48.55 -12.27
N LEU A 150 31.27 -48.18 -11.05
CA LEU A 150 30.53 -49.06 -10.15
C LEU A 150 29.02 -49.15 -10.42
N GLU A 151 28.38 -48.13 -11.01
CA GLU A 151 26.94 -48.22 -11.35
C GLU A 151 26.67 -49.01 -12.63
N THR A 152 27.67 -49.25 -13.48
CA THR A 152 27.46 -49.96 -14.74
C THR A 152 27.56 -51.49 -14.63
N ASN A 153 27.98 -52.08 -13.51
CA ASN A 153 28.23 -53.54 -13.46
C ASN A 153 28.01 -54.27 -12.11
N ALA A 154 27.41 -53.68 -11.08
CA ALA A 154 27.24 -54.36 -9.79
C ALA A 154 25.76 -54.60 -9.44
N SER A 155 25.26 -55.81 -9.75
CA SER A 155 24.14 -56.43 -9.04
C SER A 155 24.61 -57.09 -7.72
N SER A 156 25.58 -56.50 -7.03
CA SER A 156 26.06 -57.03 -5.74
C SER A 156 25.43 -56.24 -4.61
N ASP A 157 24.64 -56.92 -3.78
CA ASP A 157 24.11 -56.47 -2.48
C ASP A 157 25.20 -56.13 -1.44
N GLU A 158 26.38 -55.67 -1.85
CA GLU A 158 27.44 -55.29 -0.92
C GLU A 158 27.27 -53.82 -0.51
N PRO A 159 27.01 -53.53 0.79
CA PRO A 159 26.91 -52.16 1.28
C PRO A 159 28.24 -51.45 1.06
N THR A 160 28.22 -50.34 0.33
CA THR A 160 29.41 -49.47 0.22
C THR A 160 29.75 -48.93 1.60
N PRO A 161 31.03 -48.97 2.03
CA PRO A 161 31.47 -48.51 3.35
C PRO A 161 31.24 -47.00 3.51
N THR A 162 30.14 -46.63 4.16
CA THR A 162 29.87 -45.24 4.52
C THR A 162 30.36 -44.97 5.93
N LEU A 163 31.47 -44.25 6.05
CA LEU A 163 31.95 -43.77 7.34
C LEU A 163 30.98 -42.69 7.84
N GLN A 164 30.25 -42.99 8.92
CA GLN A 164 29.31 -42.06 9.55
C GLN A 164 30.08 -41.16 10.53
N ILE A 165 29.97 -39.85 10.33
CA ILE A 165 30.44 -38.87 11.29
C ILE A 165 29.40 -38.82 12.40
N HIS A 166 29.80 -39.25 13.59
CA HIS A 166 28.87 -39.35 14.71
C HIS A 166 28.57 -37.98 15.31
N TYR A 167 29.59 -37.13 15.49
CA TYR A 167 29.41 -35.79 16.00
C TYR A 167 30.59 -34.86 15.72
N VAL A 168 30.31 -33.57 15.77
CA VAL A 168 31.31 -32.51 15.91
C VAL A 168 31.10 -31.86 17.27
N ASN A 169 32.15 -31.80 18.08
CA ASN A 169 32.15 -31.16 19.39
C ASN A 169 33.08 -29.94 19.36
N PHE A 170 32.54 -28.78 19.72
CA PHE A 170 33.33 -27.59 19.96
C PHE A 170 33.46 -27.34 21.46
N THR A 171 34.67 -27.47 21.97
CA THR A 171 35.00 -27.12 23.35
C THR A 171 35.63 -25.74 23.36
N PHE A 172 35.00 -24.82 24.10
CA PHE A 172 35.45 -23.46 24.28
C PHE A 172 36.32 -23.40 25.54
N LEU A 173 37.56 -22.93 25.39
CA LEU A 173 38.58 -22.94 26.45
C LEU A 173 39.03 -21.51 26.73
N ASP A 174 39.28 -21.16 27.99
CA ASP A 174 39.90 -19.88 28.36
C ASP A 174 41.43 -19.86 28.14
N SER A 175 42.09 -18.75 28.48
CA SER A 175 43.56 -18.63 28.38
C SER A 175 44.32 -19.67 29.21
N THR A 176 43.71 -20.20 30.26
CA THR A 176 44.28 -21.24 31.13
C THR A 176 43.82 -22.65 30.73
N HIS A 177 43.21 -22.79 29.56
CA HIS A 177 42.68 -24.05 29.02
C HIS A 177 41.55 -24.69 29.86
N ASN A 178 40.87 -23.91 30.73
CA ASN A 178 39.65 -24.39 31.39
C ASN A 178 38.47 -24.31 30.43
N ILE A 179 37.57 -25.29 30.54
CA ILE A 179 36.37 -25.39 29.70
C ILE A 179 35.34 -24.34 30.14
N GLN A 180 35.03 -23.41 29.24
CA GLN A 180 33.99 -22.38 29.39
C GLN A 180 32.62 -22.87 28.88
N GLY A 181 32.62 -23.81 27.95
CA GLY A 181 31.40 -24.41 27.42
C GLY A 181 31.69 -25.44 26.34
N TYR A 182 30.66 -26.20 25.97
CA TYR A 182 30.69 -27.16 24.89
C TYR A 182 29.50 -26.95 23.96
N HIS A 183 29.71 -27.17 22.67
CA HIS A 183 28.65 -27.25 21.67
C HIS A 183 28.77 -28.60 20.96
N TYR A 184 27.87 -29.51 21.30
CA TYR A 184 27.76 -30.83 20.70
C TYR A 184 26.72 -30.81 19.58
N GLU A 185 27.13 -31.23 18.39
CA GLU A 185 26.24 -31.46 17.26
C GLU A 185 26.17 -32.97 16.98
N THR A 186 25.15 -33.62 17.52
CA THR A 186 24.99 -35.10 17.53
C THR A 186 24.07 -35.64 16.43
N ASP A 187 23.57 -34.78 15.54
CA ASP A 187 22.67 -35.16 14.44
C ASP A 187 23.20 -34.61 13.10
N LEU A 188 24.49 -34.83 12.83
CA LEU A 188 24.98 -34.86 11.45
C LEU A 188 24.57 -36.20 10.82
N GLN A 189 23.29 -36.59 10.93
CA GLN A 189 22.75 -37.61 10.05
C GLN A 189 22.87 -37.02 8.65
N ALA A 190 23.92 -37.43 7.94
CA ALA A 190 24.06 -37.22 6.52
C ALA A 190 22.72 -37.64 5.93
N SER A 191 21.92 -36.67 5.50
CA SER A 191 20.61 -36.90 4.89
C SER A 191 20.85 -37.63 3.57
N SER A 192 21.13 -38.94 3.61
CA SER A 192 21.38 -39.93 2.54
C SER A 192 22.22 -39.51 1.30
N SER A 193 22.77 -38.29 1.26
CA SER A 193 23.31 -37.66 0.05
C SER A 193 24.79 -37.31 0.17
N GLY A 194 25.49 -37.75 1.22
CA GLY A 194 26.96 -37.74 1.27
C GLY A 194 27.64 -36.36 1.40
N TYR A 195 26.90 -35.25 1.44
CA TYR A 195 27.45 -33.89 1.57
C TYR A 195 26.76 -33.12 2.70
N GLY A 196 27.47 -32.91 3.81
CA GLY A 196 27.03 -32.04 4.91
C GLY A 196 27.73 -30.69 4.85
N VAL A 197 27.10 -29.66 4.31
CA VAL A 197 27.52 -28.26 4.51
C VAL A 197 26.68 -27.71 5.66
N SER A 198 27.25 -27.64 6.86
CA SER A 198 26.59 -27.02 8.01
C SER A 198 27.10 -25.59 8.16
N ASN A 199 26.32 -24.61 7.68
CA ASN A 199 26.53 -23.20 8.02
C ASN A 199 25.84 -22.94 9.37
N LYS A 200 26.55 -23.24 10.46
CA LYS A 200 26.04 -22.96 11.81
C LYS A 200 26.84 -21.87 12.50
N THR A 201 26.10 -20.97 13.12
CA THR A 201 26.63 -19.92 13.99
C THR A 201 26.50 -20.38 15.44
N VAL A 202 27.63 -20.53 16.13
CA VAL A 202 27.68 -20.86 17.56
C VAL A 202 28.07 -19.60 18.33
N LYS A 203 27.39 -19.34 19.45
CA LYS A 203 27.79 -18.24 20.35
C LYS A 203 29.04 -18.65 21.12
N LEU A 204 30.08 -17.82 21.09
CA LEU A 204 31.27 -18.01 21.91
C LEU A 204 30.96 -17.66 23.36
N PRO A 205 31.21 -18.57 24.33
CA PRO A 205 31.18 -18.23 25.74
C PRO A 205 32.17 -17.11 26.09
N GLN A 206 31.85 -16.36 27.13
CA GLN A 206 32.74 -15.33 27.68
C GLN A 206 34.12 -15.93 27.99
N TYR A 207 35.18 -15.14 27.80
CA TYR A 207 36.57 -15.51 28.06
C TYR A 207 37.17 -16.64 27.22
N THR A 208 36.48 -17.11 26.17
CA THR A 208 37.02 -18.14 25.27
C THR A 208 38.26 -17.62 24.56
N ARG A 209 39.44 -18.22 24.79
CA ARG A 209 40.69 -17.92 24.08
C ARG A 209 41.11 -19.00 23.11
N HIS A 210 40.70 -20.23 23.37
CA HIS A 210 40.95 -21.34 22.47
C HIS A 210 39.65 -22.06 22.14
N ILE A 211 39.54 -22.51 20.90
CA ILE A 211 38.42 -23.31 20.42
C ILE A 211 39.02 -24.66 20.05
N ARG A 212 38.68 -25.69 20.82
CA ARG A 212 39.03 -27.06 20.49
C ARG A 212 37.88 -27.67 19.70
N MET A 213 38.11 -27.88 18.41
CA MET A 213 37.19 -28.62 17.55
C MET A 213 37.58 -30.10 17.59
N GLU A 214 36.62 -30.96 17.86
CA GLU A 214 36.74 -32.41 17.90
C GLU A 214 35.76 -32.99 16.89
N VAL A 215 36.27 -33.72 15.90
CA VAL A 215 35.46 -34.44 14.93
C VAL A 215 35.64 -35.92 15.20
N GLN A 216 34.53 -36.62 15.48
CA GLN A 216 34.55 -38.05 15.69
C GLN A 216 33.91 -38.78 14.50
N GLY A 217 34.69 -39.67 13.89
CA GLY A 217 34.20 -40.65 12.91
C GLY A 217 34.32 -42.05 13.48
N ASN A 218 33.35 -42.92 13.19
CA ASN A 218 33.48 -44.35 13.48
C ASN A 218 33.71 -45.11 12.18
N GLY A 219 34.71 -45.99 12.15
CA GLY A 219 34.86 -46.96 11.07
C GLY A 219 33.68 -47.92 11.12
N THR A 220 32.77 -47.86 10.15
CA THR A 220 31.72 -48.89 10.02
C THR A 220 32.35 -50.23 9.60
N GLU A 221 31.64 -51.34 9.84
CA GLU A 221 32.00 -52.79 9.73
C GLU A 221 32.85 -53.30 8.55
N LEU A 222 33.22 -52.45 7.59
CA LEU A 222 33.95 -52.82 6.40
C LEU A 222 35.45 -52.50 6.54
N ASN A 223 36.25 -53.55 6.38
CA ASN A 223 37.71 -53.47 6.36
C ASN A 223 38.19 -52.47 5.29
N GLY A 224 38.86 -51.39 5.72
CA GLY A 224 39.49 -50.41 4.82
C GLY A 224 38.82 -49.03 4.73
N ALA A 225 37.99 -48.65 5.70
CA ALA A 225 37.38 -47.32 5.70
C ALA A 225 38.45 -46.21 5.87
N SER A 226 38.33 -45.13 5.09
CA SER A 226 39.20 -43.95 5.19
C SER A 226 38.47 -42.76 5.80
N PHE A 227 39.00 -42.16 6.86
CA PHE A 227 38.45 -40.94 7.46
C PHE A 227 39.07 -39.70 6.80
N CYS A 228 38.30 -38.97 6.00
CA CYS A 228 38.77 -37.78 5.29
C CYS A 228 38.12 -36.50 5.84
N LEU A 229 38.94 -35.52 6.18
CA LEU A 229 38.49 -34.16 6.46
C LEU A 229 38.83 -33.29 5.25
N GLY A 230 37.87 -32.50 4.75
CA GLY A 230 38.08 -31.50 3.69
C GLY A 230 38.14 -30.08 4.24
N ARG A 231 38.01 -29.07 3.36
CA ARG A 231 38.12 -27.64 3.72
C ARG A 231 37.22 -27.30 4.90
N TYR A 232 37.78 -26.66 5.93
CA TYR A 232 37.02 -25.95 6.93
C TYR A 232 37.49 -24.50 7.01
N ALA A 233 36.56 -23.61 7.30
CA ALA A 233 36.81 -22.21 7.55
C ALA A 233 36.06 -21.81 8.81
N ILE A 234 36.77 -21.14 9.71
CA ILE A 234 36.23 -20.70 10.99
C ILE A 234 36.34 -19.20 11.04
N PHE A 235 35.19 -18.55 10.97
CA PHE A 235 35.11 -17.10 11.04
C PHE A 235 34.63 -16.72 12.43
N VAL A 236 35.46 -15.98 13.16
CA VAL A 236 34.98 -15.25 14.33
C VAL A 236 34.60 -13.85 13.90
N TYR A 237 33.35 -13.52 14.18
CA TYR A 237 32.84 -12.17 14.08
C TYR A 237 32.91 -11.56 15.49
N PRO A 238 33.92 -10.73 15.78
CA PRO A 238 33.92 -9.95 17.01
C PRO A 238 32.78 -8.94 16.90
N ILE A 239 31.70 -9.19 17.61
CA ILE A 239 30.52 -8.33 17.57
C ILE A 239 30.58 -7.46 18.81
N GLN A 240 31.15 -6.28 18.64
CA GLN A 240 30.94 -5.20 19.59
C GLN A 240 29.82 -4.32 19.08
N VAL A 241 28.60 -4.65 19.50
CA VAL A 241 27.59 -3.60 19.61
C VAL A 241 27.98 -2.78 20.84
N ALA A 242 28.89 -1.83 20.66
CA ALA A 242 29.25 -0.89 21.71
C ALA A 242 27.96 -0.31 22.31
N ASN A 243 27.91 -0.21 23.63
CA ASN A 243 26.78 0.36 24.36
C ASN A 243 25.44 -0.41 24.28
N ARG A 244 25.41 -1.72 23.98
CA ARG A 244 24.16 -2.52 23.97
C ARG A 244 23.35 -2.36 25.26
N GLN A 245 24.01 -2.45 26.43
CA GLN A 245 23.36 -2.24 27.74
C GLN A 245 22.76 -0.83 27.87
N PHE A 246 23.46 0.19 27.38
CA PHE A 246 22.96 1.56 27.38
C PHE A 246 21.72 1.68 26.49
N PHE A 247 21.72 1.12 25.28
CA PHE A 247 20.54 1.13 24.41
C PHE A 247 19.39 0.33 25.01
N GLN A 248 19.64 -0.80 25.65
CA GLN A 248 18.60 -1.56 26.34
C GLN A 248 17.98 -0.75 27.50
N ASN A 249 18.81 -0.08 28.31
CA ASN A 249 18.34 0.81 29.36
C ASN A 249 17.57 2.01 28.80
N LEU A 250 18.04 2.61 27.69
CA LEU A 250 17.39 3.72 27.01
C LEU A 250 16.02 3.31 26.44
N VAL A 251 15.93 2.14 25.83
CA VAL A 251 14.68 1.61 25.27
C VAL A 251 13.69 1.30 26.40
N ASN A 252 14.13 0.66 27.47
CA ASN A 252 13.28 0.41 28.65
C ASN A 252 12.78 1.72 29.28
N PHE A 253 13.67 2.71 29.42
CA PHE A 253 13.32 4.03 29.95
C PHE A 253 12.32 4.75 29.05
N THR A 254 12.59 4.84 27.75
CA THR A 254 11.69 5.49 26.77
C THR A 254 10.35 4.78 26.65
N PHE A 255 10.30 3.46 26.81
CA PHE A 255 9.07 2.68 26.88
C PHE A 255 8.25 3.05 28.13
N LEU A 256 8.88 3.11 29.31
CA LEU A 256 8.22 3.56 30.54
C LEU A 256 7.69 4.99 30.42
N VAL A 257 8.46 5.90 29.81
CA VAL A 257 8.03 7.26 29.50
C VAL A 257 6.83 7.24 28.55
N ALA A 258 6.84 6.40 27.51
CA ALA A 258 5.72 6.27 26.58
C ALA A 258 4.45 5.81 27.29
N LEU A 259 4.54 4.82 28.19
CA LEU A 259 3.42 4.37 29.02
C LEU A 259 2.91 5.45 29.96
N ALA A 260 3.80 6.22 30.59
CA ALA A 260 3.41 7.34 31.46
C ALA A 260 2.70 8.46 30.69
N LEU A 261 3.10 8.72 29.43
CA LEU A 261 2.48 9.73 28.58
C LEU A 261 1.04 9.37 28.17
N ILE A 262 0.67 8.08 28.17
CA ILE A 262 -0.68 7.62 27.79
C ILE A 262 -1.78 8.29 28.64
N PRO A 263 -1.74 8.28 29.98
CA PRO A 263 -2.71 9.00 30.81
C PRO A 263 -2.38 10.49 30.99
N ILE A 264 -1.09 10.88 31.03
CA ILE A 264 -0.68 12.26 31.34
C ILE A 264 -1.11 13.24 30.24
N ILE A 265 -0.92 12.89 28.97
CA ILE A 265 -1.23 13.83 27.88
C ILE A 265 -2.74 14.08 27.75
N PRO A 266 -3.63 13.07 27.70
CA PRO A 266 -5.07 13.31 27.65
C PRO A 266 -5.56 14.11 28.85
N THR A 267 -5.07 13.83 30.07
CA THR A 267 -5.45 14.59 31.26
C THR A 267 -4.97 16.04 31.18
N ALA A 268 -3.72 16.28 30.76
CA ALA A 268 -3.21 17.63 30.51
C ALA A 268 -4.03 18.38 29.45
N MET A 269 -4.45 17.71 28.37
CA MET A 269 -5.28 18.30 27.32
C MET A 269 -6.71 18.56 27.78
N ILE A 270 -7.28 17.70 28.64
CA ILE A 270 -8.58 17.95 29.27
C ILE A 270 -8.49 19.19 30.17
N LEU A 271 -7.46 19.28 31.03
CA LEU A 271 -7.24 20.44 31.89
C LEU A 271 -7.02 21.73 31.09
N GLU A 272 -6.19 21.68 30.04
CA GLU A 272 -5.97 22.80 29.14
C GLU A 272 -7.29 23.21 28.45
N SER A 273 -8.07 22.25 27.94
CA SER A 273 -9.35 22.52 27.29
C SER A 273 -10.35 23.17 28.25
N GLN A 274 -10.43 22.68 29.49
CA GLN A 274 -11.27 23.26 30.54
C GLN A 274 -10.85 24.68 30.88
N TRP A 275 -9.53 24.94 30.97
CA TRP A 275 -8.99 26.26 31.28
C TRP A 275 -9.32 27.29 30.20
N PHE A 276 -9.32 26.88 28.92
CA PHE A 276 -9.71 27.74 27.80
C PHE A 276 -11.23 27.74 27.51
N GLY A 277 -12.05 27.11 28.35
CA GLY A 277 -13.50 27.07 28.19
C GLY A 277 -14.01 26.16 27.06
N HIS A 278 -13.17 25.29 26.51
CA HIS A 278 -13.55 24.26 25.55
C HIS A 278 -13.99 22.98 26.28
N ARG A 279 -15.15 22.42 25.90
CA ARG A 279 -15.77 21.30 26.64
C ARG A 279 -15.42 19.90 26.12
N THR A 280 -14.69 19.77 25.02
CA THR A 280 -14.50 18.47 24.35
C THR A 280 -13.06 18.27 23.91
N LEU A 281 -12.45 17.17 24.33
CA LEU A 281 -11.19 16.67 23.78
C LEU A 281 -11.39 16.35 22.30
N LYS A 282 -10.57 16.93 21.42
CA LYS A 282 -10.62 16.62 19.99
C LYS A 282 -9.51 15.67 19.64
N MET A 283 -9.87 14.54 19.04
CA MET A 283 -8.92 13.65 18.42
C MET A 283 -8.62 14.09 16.98
N LEU A 284 -7.49 13.61 16.45
CA LEU A 284 -7.16 13.69 15.04
C LEU A 284 -8.35 13.31 14.15
N ASP A 285 -8.92 14.31 13.48
CA ASP A 285 -10.05 14.11 12.59
C ASP A 285 -9.58 13.59 11.22
N LEU A 286 -9.98 12.36 10.89
CA LEU A 286 -9.72 11.70 9.60
C LEU A 286 -10.72 12.12 8.51
N VAL A 287 -11.86 12.68 8.90
CA VAL A 287 -12.95 13.12 8.01
C VAL A 287 -12.71 14.57 7.58
N HIS A 288 -12.27 15.44 8.50
CA HIS A 288 -12.02 16.83 8.15
C HIS A 288 -10.80 17.02 7.24
N THR A 289 -11.01 17.78 6.17
CA THR A 289 -10.00 18.10 5.15
C THR A 289 -8.99 19.17 5.57
N GLN A 290 -9.19 19.79 6.73
CA GLN A 290 -8.37 20.88 7.26
C GLN A 290 -7.06 20.33 7.82
N GLY A 291 -5.93 21.03 7.65
CA GLY A 291 -4.61 20.61 8.12
C GLY A 291 -3.74 19.89 7.07
N SER A 292 -2.52 19.53 7.45
CA SER A 292 -1.58 18.84 6.55
C SER A 292 -1.94 17.36 6.42
N ARG A 293 -2.53 16.98 5.27
CA ARG A 293 -2.96 15.60 4.99
C ARG A 293 -1.79 14.61 4.98
N LEU A 294 -0.64 15.07 4.48
CA LEU A 294 0.58 14.26 4.37
C LEU A 294 1.08 13.82 5.75
N ILE A 295 1.07 14.73 6.72
CA ILE A 295 1.60 14.47 8.06
C ILE A 295 0.69 13.51 8.82
N ARG A 296 -0.63 13.64 8.64
CA ARG A 296 -1.60 12.66 9.16
C ARG A 296 -1.40 11.29 8.54
N ALA A 297 -1.17 11.23 7.22
CA ALA A 297 -0.93 9.97 6.52
C ALA A 297 0.37 9.30 7.00
N MET A 298 1.45 10.07 7.16
CA MET A 298 2.72 9.60 7.73
C MET A 298 2.53 9.09 9.16
N PHE A 299 1.77 9.79 9.99
CA PHE A 299 1.47 9.37 11.36
C PHE A 299 0.78 7.99 11.41
N TYR A 300 -0.26 7.76 10.60
CA TYR A 300 -0.91 6.45 10.53
C TYR A 300 -0.01 5.37 9.94
N SER A 301 0.89 5.72 9.01
CA SER A 301 1.87 4.78 8.47
C SER A 301 2.89 4.31 9.52
N LEU A 302 3.26 5.15 10.50
CA LEU A 302 4.17 4.72 11.57
C LEU A 302 3.58 3.58 12.41
N CYS A 303 2.28 3.60 12.69
CA CYS A 303 1.59 2.51 13.39
C CYS A 303 1.74 1.18 12.64
N CYS A 304 1.75 1.23 11.31
CA CYS A 304 1.90 0.07 10.44
C CYS A 304 3.31 -0.53 10.48
N SER A 305 4.35 0.30 10.68
CA SER A 305 5.73 -0.21 10.84
C SER A 305 5.85 -1.11 12.08
N PHE A 306 5.29 -0.67 13.22
CA PHE A 306 5.25 -1.48 14.44
C PHE A 306 4.50 -2.80 14.25
N LEU A 307 3.39 -2.75 13.52
CA LEU A 307 2.59 -3.92 13.18
C LEU A 307 3.40 -4.92 12.35
N TYR A 308 4.10 -4.44 11.32
CA TYR A 308 4.94 -5.29 10.46
C TYR A 308 6.04 -6.00 11.25
N ILE A 309 6.67 -5.33 12.21
CA ILE A 309 7.75 -5.93 13.01
C ILE A 309 7.20 -6.89 14.06
N THR A 310 6.03 -6.59 14.61
CA THR A 310 5.32 -7.55 15.46
C THR A 310 4.95 -8.80 14.65
N TYR A 311 4.56 -8.65 13.39
CA TYR A 311 4.35 -9.76 12.46
C TYR A 311 5.63 -10.54 12.19
N GLN A 312 6.75 -9.87 11.90
CA GLN A 312 8.05 -10.53 11.72
C GLN A 312 8.44 -11.36 12.95
N TRP A 313 8.30 -10.80 14.16
CA TRP A 313 8.53 -11.52 15.40
C TRP A 313 7.63 -12.75 15.55
N LEU A 314 6.36 -12.65 15.15
CA LEU A 314 5.42 -13.77 15.20
C LEU A 314 5.84 -14.91 14.25
N THR A 315 6.34 -14.55 13.06
CA THR A 315 6.77 -15.51 12.03
C THR A 315 8.19 -16.03 12.23
N SER A 316 8.99 -15.40 13.11
CA SER A 316 10.39 -15.74 13.25
C SER A 316 10.57 -17.11 13.91
N SER A 317 11.54 -17.90 13.42
CA SER A 317 11.87 -19.20 14.00
C SER A 317 12.41 -19.02 15.43
N SER A 318 12.35 -20.07 16.24
CA SER A 318 12.92 -20.07 17.60
C SER A 318 14.42 -19.74 17.61
N THR A 319 15.12 -20.04 16.51
CA THR A 319 16.56 -19.83 16.33
C THR A 319 16.95 -18.42 15.91
N SER A 320 15.99 -17.59 15.47
CA SER A 320 16.28 -16.25 14.95
C SER A 320 16.64 -15.24 16.04
N ALA A 321 17.42 -14.22 15.67
CA ALA A 321 17.88 -13.13 16.53
C ALA A 321 16.76 -12.26 17.14
N TYR A 322 15.53 -12.40 16.63
CA TYR A 322 14.32 -11.75 17.16
C TYR A 322 13.84 -12.40 18.48
N ARG A 323 14.66 -12.31 19.54
CA ARG A 323 14.33 -12.77 20.90
C ARG A 323 13.64 -11.71 21.75
N VAL A 324 13.66 -10.45 21.34
CA VAL A 324 13.01 -9.37 22.09
C VAL A 324 11.65 -9.10 21.47
N LEU A 325 10.59 -9.14 22.29
CA LEU A 325 9.27 -8.73 21.82
C LEU A 325 9.35 -7.25 21.39
N PRO A 326 8.96 -6.89 20.15
CA PRO A 326 9.17 -5.54 19.62
C PRO A 326 8.55 -4.41 20.44
N LEU A 327 7.52 -4.74 21.24
CA LEU A 327 6.80 -3.76 22.04
C LEU A 327 7.25 -3.71 23.51
N PHE A 328 7.73 -4.82 24.05
CA PHE A 328 8.21 -4.91 25.44
C PHE A 328 9.72 -5.15 25.40
N SER A 329 10.46 -4.09 25.11
CA SER A 329 11.91 -4.11 25.29
C SER A 329 12.21 -4.54 26.72
N GLY A 330 12.95 -5.64 26.88
CA GLY A 330 13.36 -6.15 28.19
C GLY A 330 12.62 -7.37 28.71
N LEU A 331 11.48 -7.76 28.12
CA LEU A 331 10.94 -9.10 28.36
C LEU A 331 11.60 -10.07 27.39
N ASP A 332 12.45 -10.93 27.94
CA ASP A 332 13.01 -12.04 27.17
C ASP A 332 11.85 -12.91 26.64
N SER A 333 11.81 -13.15 25.32
CA SER A 333 10.76 -13.97 24.73
C SER A 333 11.08 -15.47 24.83
N ASP A 334 12.26 -15.84 25.32
CA ASP A 334 12.65 -17.23 25.54
C ASP A 334 11.62 -18.06 26.35
N PRO A 335 11.01 -17.57 27.47
CA PRO A 335 9.92 -18.27 28.15
C PRO A 335 8.65 -18.45 27.27
N LEU A 336 8.39 -17.53 26.34
CA LEU A 336 7.30 -17.63 25.36
C LEU A 336 7.65 -18.51 24.17
N LYS A 337 8.92 -18.86 23.96
CA LYS A 337 9.35 -19.65 22.80
C LYS A 337 9.38 -21.16 23.06
N ASN A 338 9.74 -21.59 24.27
CA ASN A 338 10.17 -22.97 24.50
C ASN A 338 9.08 -23.97 24.93
N THR A 339 7.85 -23.53 25.27
CA THR A 339 6.79 -24.46 25.72
C THR A 339 5.69 -24.63 24.67
N SER A 340 5.17 -25.85 24.51
CA SER A 340 4.02 -26.11 23.61
C SER A 340 2.79 -25.29 24.01
N THR A 341 2.62 -25.05 25.32
CA THR A 341 1.59 -24.19 25.90
C THR A 341 1.79 -22.72 25.53
N SER A 342 3.02 -22.23 25.43
CA SER A 342 3.26 -20.82 25.07
C SER A 342 2.89 -20.50 23.61
N LYS A 343 2.89 -21.49 22.70
CA LYS A 343 2.37 -21.30 21.32
C LYS A 343 0.91 -20.85 21.32
N MET A 344 0.10 -21.34 22.25
CA MET A 344 -1.32 -20.95 22.39
C MET A 344 -1.47 -19.49 22.87
N PHE A 345 -0.52 -18.99 23.66
CA PHE A 345 -0.52 -17.61 24.16
C PHE A 345 0.07 -16.59 23.17
N ARG A 346 0.81 -17.01 22.14
CA ARG A 346 1.39 -16.09 21.15
C ARG A 346 0.32 -15.27 20.42
N THR A 347 -0.79 -15.88 20.01
CA THR A 347 -1.83 -15.18 19.24
C THR A 347 -2.58 -14.13 20.09
N PRO A 348 -3.03 -14.43 21.33
CA PRO A 348 -3.58 -13.39 22.22
C PRO A 348 -2.61 -12.26 22.54
N VAL A 349 -1.33 -12.57 22.81
CA VAL A 349 -0.29 -11.55 23.06
C VAL A 349 -0.10 -10.67 21.82
N PHE A 350 -0.06 -11.28 20.63
CA PHE A 350 -0.01 -10.56 19.37
C PHE A 350 -1.20 -9.61 19.20
N MET A 351 -2.43 -10.06 19.50
CA MET A 351 -3.63 -9.22 19.45
C MET A 351 -3.57 -8.06 20.46
N LEU A 352 -3.04 -8.31 21.67
CA LEU A 352 -2.83 -7.28 22.68
C LEU A 352 -1.83 -6.22 22.21
N CYS A 353 -0.78 -6.62 21.49
CA CYS A 353 0.18 -5.67 20.92
C CYS A 353 -0.48 -4.64 20.00
N PHE A 354 -1.53 -4.99 19.23
CA PHE A 354 -2.25 -3.99 18.42
C PHE A 354 -2.93 -2.91 19.27
N LEU A 355 -3.55 -3.32 20.37
CA LEU A 355 -4.20 -2.39 21.29
C LEU A 355 -3.17 -1.47 21.96
N VAL A 356 -2.03 -2.03 22.38
CA VAL A 356 -0.95 -1.26 23.00
C VAL A 356 -0.29 -0.31 22.00
N ILE A 357 -0.04 -0.73 20.75
CA ILE A 357 0.45 0.17 19.68
C ILE A 357 -0.53 1.33 19.50
N GLY A 358 -1.83 1.04 19.39
CA GLY A 358 -2.87 2.07 19.30
C GLY A 358 -2.84 3.04 20.48
N ALA A 359 -2.67 2.53 21.70
CA ALA A 359 -2.56 3.33 22.91
C ALA A 359 -1.28 4.19 22.97
N LEU A 360 -0.13 3.68 22.50
CA LEU A 360 1.13 4.42 22.47
C LEU A 360 1.10 5.61 21.51
N PHE A 361 0.43 5.47 20.36
CA PHE A 361 0.28 6.57 19.40
C PHE A 361 -0.87 7.53 19.73
N TRP A 362 -1.79 7.14 20.62
CA TRP A 362 -2.96 7.95 20.97
C TRP A 362 -2.62 9.34 21.54
N PRO A 363 -1.63 9.52 22.45
CA PRO A 363 -1.20 10.84 22.91
C PRO A 363 -0.76 11.78 21.78
N ILE A 364 0.00 11.26 20.82
CA ILE A 364 0.48 12.04 19.67
C ILE A 364 -0.72 12.50 18.81
N ALA A 365 -1.71 11.61 18.61
CA ALA A 365 -2.92 11.94 17.86
C ALA A 365 -3.78 13.02 18.53
N ILE A 366 -3.88 13.00 19.87
CA ILE A 366 -4.57 14.03 20.64
C ILE A 366 -3.82 15.36 20.56
N CYS A 367 -2.51 15.36 20.81
CA CYS A 367 -1.68 16.56 20.70
C CYS A 367 -1.82 17.20 19.32
N TYR A 368 -1.81 16.39 18.24
CA TYR A 368 -2.04 16.90 16.89
C TYR A 368 -3.42 17.56 16.74
N GLY A 369 -4.47 16.97 17.31
CA GLY A 369 -5.83 17.53 17.33
C GLY A 369 -5.89 18.93 17.95
N HIS A 370 -5.17 19.17 19.03
CA HIS A 370 -5.12 20.46 19.73
C HIS A 370 -4.09 21.45 19.15
N VAL A 371 -3.02 20.97 18.52
CA VAL A 371 -2.11 21.84 17.73
C VAL A 371 -2.88 22.57 16.63
N ASN A 372 -3.86 21.89 16.03
CA ASN A 372 -4.78 22.48 15.06
C ASN A 372 -5.61 23.63 15.64
N GLU A 373 -5.80 23.70 16.95
CA GLU A 373 -6.50 24.83 17.59
C GLU A 373 -5.55 25.98 17.95
N GLY A 374 -4.24 25.79 17.74
CA GLY A 374 -3.20 26.76 18.06
C GLY A 374 -2.61 26.58 19.46
N SER A 375 -2.88 25.47 20.15
CA SER A 375 -2.26 25.20 21.45
C SER A 375 -0.75 24.97 21.32
N ARG A 376 0.03 25.76 22.06
CA ARG A 376 1.48 25.56 22.23
C ARG A 376 1.79 24.39 23.16
N GLY A 377 0.98 24.18 24.19
CA GLY A 377 1.13 23.08 25.15
C GLY A 377 1.03 21.73 24.45
N ALA A 378 -0.01 21.57 23.62
CA ALA A 378 -0.19 20.40 22.77
C ALA A 378 0.98 20.20 21.79
N ALA A 379 1.54 21.29 21.23
CA ALA A 379 2.70 21.20 20.33
C ALA A 379 3.94 20.70 21.07
N GLY A 380 4.20 21.20 22.28
CA GLY A 380 5.31 20.79 23.14
C GLY A 380 5.20 19.32 23.58
N LEU A 381 4.03 18.91 24.07
CA LEU A 381 3.77 17.53 24.48
C LEU A 381 3.79 16.56 23.30
N GLY A 382 3.25 16.97 22.14
CA GLY A 382 3.31 16.19 20.90
C GLY A 382 4.74 16.00 20.38
N PHE A 383 5.57 17.05 20.45
CA PHE A 383 7.00 16.97 20.15
C PHE A 383 7.72 15.98 21.06
N LEU A 384 7.52 16.10 22.39
CA LEU A 384 8.14 15.22 23.37
C LEU A 384 7.72 13.75 23.17
N ALA A 385 6.42 13.49 22.98
CA ALA A 385 5.89 12.15 22.74
C ALA A 385 6.43 11.55 21.43
N THR A 386 6.49 12.33 20.35
CA THR A 386 7.01 11.87 19.06
C THR A 386 8.51 11.61 19.13
N LEU A 387 9.28 12.48 19.78
CA LEU A 387 10.72 12.30 19.99
C LEU A 387 10.99 11.04 20.82
N ASN A 388 10.27 10.85 21.92
CA ASN A 388 10.38 9.66 22.75
C ASN A 388 10.06 8.38 21.97
N MET A 389 8.98 8.37 21.16
CA MET A 389 8.65 7.24 20.29
C MET A 389 9.70 7.00 19.20
N GLY A 390 10.29 8.07 18.64
CA GLY A 390 11.38 7.95 17.67
C GLY A 390 12.65 7.36 18.27
N VAL A 391 13.03 7.78 19.49
CA VAL A 391 14.17 7.22 20.23
C VAL A 391 13.91 5.77 20.63
N LEU A 392 12.72 5.47 21.16
CA LEU A 392 12.29 4.11 21.47
C LEU A 392 12.45 3.22 20.23
N ARG A 393 11.95 3.70 19.09
CA ARG A 393 12.00 2.96 17.84
C ARG A 393 13.43 2.74 17.35
N PHE A 394 14.24 3.79 17.29
CA PHE A 394 15.64 3.70 16.86
C PHE A 394 16.44 2.78 17.79
N GLY A 395 16.20 2.83 19.10
CA GLY A 395 16.83 1.94 20.05
C GLY A 395 16.41 0.48 19.88
N ILE A 396 15.12 0.19 19.62
CA ILE A 396 14.66 -1.18 19.29
C ILE A 396 15.36 -1.67 18.02
N GLN A 397 15.45 -0.83 16.99
CA GLN A 397 16.11 -1.18 15.73
C GLN A 397 17.59 -1.48 15.96
N TYR A 398 18.30 -0.63 16.71
CA TYR A 398 19.70 -0.85 17.04
C TYR A 398 19.93 -2.17 17.80
N LEU A 399 19.01 -2.52 18.72
CA LEU A 399 19.06 -3.79 19.45
C LEU A 399 18.70 -5.01 18.59
N GLN A 400 17.94 -4.81 17.51
CA GLN A 400 17.51 -5.84 16.56
C GLN A 400 18.46 -5.99 15.36
N MET A 401 19.39 -5.06 15.14
CA MET A 401 20.35 -5.15 14.06
C MET A 401 21.20 -6.40 14.26
N ASP A 402 21.03 -7.37 13.35
CA ASP A 402 21.98 -8.47 13.27
C ASP A 402 23.31 -7.89 12.81
N PRO A 403 24.41 -8.18 13.52
CA PRO A 403 25.72 -7.61 13.22
C PRO A 403 26.31 -8.11 11.91
N LEU A 404 25.74 -9.19 11.36
CA LEU A 404 26.07 -9.75 10.07
C LEU A 404 25.34 -9.02 8.93
N GLU A 405 24.25 -8.31 9.22
CA GLU A 405 23.55 -7.51 8.22
C GLU A 405 24.23 -6.16 8.06
N SER A 406 24.49 -5.75 6.81
CA SER A 406 25.09 -4.45 6.54
C SER A 406 24.24 -3.32 7.13
N VAL A 407 24.86 -2.33 7.78
CA VAL A 407 24.19 -1.13 8.30
C VAL A 407 23.33 -0.45 7.21
N ALA A 408 23.81 -0.48 5.97
CA ALA A 408 23.07 0.01 4.80
C ALA A 408 21.71 -0.68 4.62
N TYR A 409 21.60 -1.99 4.87
CA TYR A 409 20.35 -2.72 4.80
C TYR A 409 19.36 -2.28 5.88
N SER A 410 19.83 -2.12 7.12
CA SER A 410 18.96 -1.64 8.21
C SER A 410 18.50 -0.18 7.98
N ILE A 411 19.39 0.68 7.47
CA ILE A 411 19.02 2.05 7.06
C ILE A 411 18.00 2.04 5.93
N LEU A 412 18.17 1.18 4.91
CA LEU A 412 17.19 1.04 3.84
C LEU A 412 15.86 0.56 4.42
N TYR A 413 15.86 -0.51 5.20
CA TYR A 413 14.66 -1.07 5.81
C TYR A 413 13.88 -0.03 6.63
N HIS A 414 14.57 0.81 7.40
CA HIS A 414 13.92 1.82 8.26
C HIS A 414 13.85 3.24 7.67
N GLY A 415 14.36 3.46 6.47
CA GLY A 415 14.53 4.80 5.90
C GLY A 415 13.21 5.58 5.79
N PHE A 416 12.13 4.93 5.34
CA PHE A 416 10.82 5.57 5.23
C PHE A 416 10.25 5.97 6.61
N GLU A 417 10.43 5.10 7.59
CA GLU A 417 9.99 5.34 8.96
C GLU A 417 10.77 6.51 9.59
N LEU A 418 12.09 6.55 9.41
CA LEU A 418 12.94 7.64 9.88
C LEU A 418 12.50 8.98 9.26
N ILE A 419 12.23 9.01 7.95
CA ILE A 419 11.72 10.20 7.26
C ILE A 419 10.37 10.64 7.85
N ALA A 420 9.46 9.70 8.12
CA ALA A 420 8.16 10.00 8.73
C ALA A 420 8.32 10.58 10.15
N TYR A 421 9.19 10.03 10.99
CA TYR A 421 9.50 10.59 12.31
C TYR A 421 10.10 11.99 12.21
N ILE A 422 11.10 12.21 11.35
CA ILE A 422 11.72 13.51 11.15
C ILE A 422 10.67 14.53 10.69
N ALA A 423 9.77 14.16 9.78
CA ALA A 423 8.71 15.03 9.31
C ALA A 423 7.72 15.43 10.42
N ILE A 424 7.32 14.49 11.28
CA ILE A 424 6.39 14.75 12.40
C ILE A 424 7.07 15.54 13.52
N ILE A 425 8.32 15.23 13.86
CA ILE A 425 9.12 15.99 14.83
C ILE A 425 9.28 17.44 14.36
N THR A 426 9.64 17.63 13.09
CA THR A 426 9.76 18.95 12.47
C THR A 426 8.42 19.69 12.46
N TYR A 427 7.31 18.99 12.21
CA TYR A 427 5.97 19.55 12.29
C TYR A 427 5.67 20.13 13.67
N PHE A 428 5.88 19.36 14.74
CA PHE A 428 5.63 19.84 16.08
C PHE A 428 6.60 20.96 16.48
N ALA A 429 7.89 20.86 16.11
CA ALA A 429 8.87 21.91 16.36
C ALA A 429 8.48 23.26 15.73
N ILE A 430 8.04 23.25 14.46
CA ILE A 430 7.56 24.46 13.78
C ILE A 430 6.32 25.03 14.49
N ASN A 431 5.39 24.18 14.94
CA ASN A 431 4.18 24.63 15.63
C ASN A 431 4.45 25.14 17.06
N ILE A 432 5.53 24.69 17.72
CA ILE A 432 6.01 25.30 18.97
C ILE A 432 6.46 26.74 18.71
N MET A 433 7.24 26.94 17.64
CA MET A 433 7.78 28.26 17.28
C MET A 433 6.70 29.22 16.79
N GLU A 434 5.80 28.76 15.93
CA GLU A 434 4.74 29.57 15.30
C GLU A 434 3.37 28.89 15.41
N PRO A 435 2.75 28.85 16.62
CA PRO A 435 1.44 28.22 16.79
C PRO A 435 0.39 28.94 15.95
N ALA A 436 -0.52 28.17 15.37
CA ALA A 436 -1.63 28.61 14.51
C ALA A 436 -1.24 29.35 13.21
N ARG A 437 -0.14 30.12 13.15
CA ARG A 437 0.24 30.90 11.96
C ARG A 437 0.57 30.01 10.78
N TRP A 438 1.39 28.99 11.01
CA TRP A 438 1.82 28.09 9.94
C TRP A 438 0.65 27.25 9.45
N GLU A 439 -0.17 26.73 10.37
CA GLU A 439 -1.33 25.95 9.97
C GLU A 439 -2.43 26.80 9.32
N ASN A 440 -2.67 28.02 9.78
CA ASN A 440 -3.58 28.96 9.11
C ASN A 440 -3.09 29.30 7.69
N ARG A 441 -1.78 29.35 7.45
CA ARG A 441 -1.21 29.50 6.10
C ARG A 441 -1.54 28.29 5.23
N ILE A 442 -1.46 27.07 5.78
CA ILE A 442 -1.84 25.82 5.08
C ILE A 442 -3.37 25.71 4.90
N ARG A 443 -4.17 26.20 5.85
CA ARG A 443 -5.65 26.19 5.88
C ARG A 443 -6.32 27.20 4.97
N LYS A 444 -5.58 28.05 4.25
CA LYS A 444 -6.15 28.87 3.16
C LYS A 444 -6.86 28.02 2.07
N THR A 445 -6.88 26.69 2.20
CA THR A 445 -7.73 25.73 1.50
C THR A 445 -9.24 25.85 1.74
N HIS A 446 -9.74 26.65 2.71
CA HIS A 446 -11.18 26.91 2.89
C HIS A 446 -11.89 27.49 1.65
N PHE A 447 -11.14 28.01 0.68
CA PHE A 447 -11.69 28.45 -0.60
C PHE A 447 -12.04 27.31 -1.54
N LYS A 448 -11.55 26.09 -1.32
CA LYS A 448 -11.80 24.97 -2.24
C LYS A 448 -13.28 24.61 -2.35
N ASP A 449 -13.99 24.54 -1.23
CA ASP A 449 -15.41 24.15 -1.23
C ASP A 449 -16.26 25.26 -1.86
N VAL A 450 -15.95 26.52 -1.56
CA VAL A 450 -16.59 27.69 -2.20
C VAL A 450 -16.31 27.70 -3.71
N VAL A 451 -15.06 27.49 -4.12
CA VAL A 451 -14.68 27.39 -5.54
C VAL A 451 -15.40 26.23 -6.22
N HIS A 452 -15.59 25.10 -5.54
CA HIS A 452 -16.34 23.97 -6.07
C HIS A 452 -17.81 24.30 -6.28
N VAL A 453 -18.47 24.94 -5.31
CA VAL A 453 -19.86 25.41 -5.44
C VAL A 453 -19.98 26.46 -6.56
N VAL A 454 -19.06 27.41 -6.63
CA VAL A 454 -19.01 28.42 -7.71
C VAL A 454 -18.78 27.76 -9.07
N ALA A 455 -17.94 26.73 -9.14
CA ALA A 455 -17.72 25.97 -10.37
C ALA A 455 -18.97 25.20 -10.80
N LEU A 456 -19.71 24.59 -9.86
CA LEU A 456 -21.00 23.95 -10.15
C LEU A 456 -22.01 24.97 -10.71
N LEU A 457 -22.11 26.15 -10.10
CA LEU A 457 -22.98 27.23 -10.57
C LEU A 457 -22.55 27.79 -11.94
N ARG A 458 -21.24 27.80 -12.25
CA ARG A 458 -20.71 28.23 -13.55
C ARG A 458 -20.85 27.18 -14.64
N HIS A 459 -20.66 25.90 -14.35
CA HIS A 459 -20.71 24.83 -15.35
C HIS A 459 -22.09 24.69 -16.00
N ILE A 460 -23.16 25.03 -15.26
CA ILE A 460 -24.53 25.17 -15.79
C ILE A 460 -24.60 26.23 -16.90
N LYS A 461 -23.73 27.24 -16.86
CA LYS A 461 -23.69 28.32 -17.84
C LYS A 461 -22.98 27.92 -19.15
N ASP A 462 -21.99 27.02 -19.06
CA ASP A 462 -21.15 26.63 -20.20
C ASP A 462 -21.74 25.43 -20.99
N GLU A 463 -22.43 24.49 -20.33
CA GLU A 463 -23.08 23.36 -21.03
C GLU A 463 -24.22 23.82 -21.97
N HIS A 464 -24.80 25.01 -21.74
CA HIS A 464 -25.80 25.59 -22.64
C HIS A 464 -25.23 26.31 -23.88
N MET A 465 -23.91 26.34 -24.08
CA MET A 465 -23.24 27.07 -25.17
C MET A 465 -22.42 26.18 -26.13
N GLU A 466 -22.21 24.89 -25.85
CA GLU A 466 -21.37 24.01 -26.70
C GLU A 466 -22.18 23.19 -27.76
N ASP A 467 -23.50 23.38 -27.92
CA ASP A 467 -24.35 22.60 -28.84
C ASP A 467 -24.39 23.10 -30.31
N GLY A 468 -23.36 23.79 -30.82
CA GLY A 468 -23.53 24.48 -32.12
C GLY A 468 -22.34 24.69 -33.03
N ASN A 469 -21.14 24.12 -32.80
CA ASN A 469 -20.05 24.35 -33.76
C ASN A 469 -18.96 23.27 -33.78
N ASP A 470 -19.32 22.01 -34.08
CA ASP A 470 -18.35 20.99 -34.53
C ASP A 470 -18.03 21.22 -36.03
N GLY A 471 -17.43 22.38 -36.30
CA GLY A 471 -16.75 22.68 -37.55
C GLY A 471 -15.44 21.90 -37.62
N SER A 472 -15.43 20.88 -38.48
CA SER A 472 -14.27 20.19 -39.05
C SER A 472 -12.98 21.03 -39.08
N GLU A 473 -11.98 20.68 -38.27
CA GLU A 473 -10.58 20.73 -38.73
C GLU A 473 -9.58 19.96 -37.86
N SER A 474 -8.65 19.28 -38.55
CA SER A 474 -7.35 18.80 -38.08
C SER A 474 -7.29 17.63 -37.08
N MET A 475 -7.76 16.46 -37.50
CA MET A 475 -7.23 15.19 -36.97
C MET A 475 -7.19 14.14 -38.08
N ARG A 476 -6.23 14.20 -39.02
CA ARG A 476 -6.15 13.30 -40.20
C ARG A 476 -5.24 12.07 -40.03
N ILE A 477 -4.35 12.02 -39.02
CA ILE A 477 -3.41 10.89 -38.87
C ILE A 477 -3.90 9.88 -37.81
N MET A 478 -4.34 10.36 -36.65
CA MET A 478 -4.87 9.50 -35.58
C MET A 478 -6.23 8.87 -35.94
N THR A 479 -7.00 9.51 -36.83
CA THR A 479 -8.27 8.97 -37.36
C THR A 479 -8.04 7.88 -38.41
N ARG A 480 -6.96 7.94 -39.21
CA ARG A 480 -6.61 6.86 -40.15
C ARG A 480 -6.18 5.59 -39.43
N ILE A 481 -5.38 5.71 -38.37
CA ILE A 481 -5.00 4.56 -37.52
C ILE A 481 -6.24 4.00 -36.79
N LYS A 482 -7.13 4.88 -36.29
CA LYS A 482 -8.42 4.45 -35.73
C LYS A 482 -9.34 3.77 -36.73
N LYS A 483 -9.30 4.15 -38.01
CA LYS A 483 -10.17 3.58 -39.06
C LYS A 483 -9.78 2.13 -39.40
N TYR A 484 -8.51 1.77 -39.24
CA TYR A 484 -8.03 0.39 -39.47
C TYR A 484 -8.35 -0.57 -38.32
N PHE A 485 -8.58 -0.06 -37.11
CA PHE A 485 -8.95 -0.86 -35.92
C PHE A 485 -10.44 -0.75 -35.56
N ARG A 486 -11.32 -0.37 -36.51
CA ARG A 486 -12.78 -0.37 -36.34
C ARG A 486 -13.35 -1.80 -36.39
N LEU A 487 -13.16 -2.53 -35.30
CA LEU A 487 -14.20 -3.41 -34.77
C LEU A 487 -15.24 -2.52 -34.05
N ASP A 488 -16.51 -2.90 -34.19
CA ASP A 488 -17.71 -2.09 -34.04
C ASP A 488 -17.76 -1.03 -32.91
N GLU A 489 -18.39 0.07 -33.28
CA GLU A 489 -18.46 1.36 -32.61
C GLU A 489 -19.45 1.33 -31.43
N LYS A 490 -19.11 0.60 -30.35
CA LYS A 490 -19.57 0.90 -28.98
C LYS A 490 -18.40 0.81 -27.99
N ASP A 491 -17.69 1.92 -27.88
CA ASP A 491 -16.60 2.20 -26.93
C ASP A 491 -15.38 1.26 -26.97
N ALA A 492 -14.63 1.21 -28.08
CA ALA A 492 -13.29 0.59 -28.12
C ALA A 492 -12.20 1.40 -27.38
N ARG A 493 -12.56 2.14 -26.32
CA ARG A 493 -11.58 2.63 -25.34
C ARG A 493 -11.15 1.42 -24.51
N PRO A 494 -9.85 1.25 -24.19
CA PRO A 494 -9.45 0.29 -23.16
C PRO A 494 -10.35 0.48 -21.95
N ILE A 495 -10.79 -0.61 -21.31
CA ILE A 495 -11.81 -0.56 -20.24
C ILE A 495 -11.45 0.48 -19.16
N TRP A 496 -10.15 0.69 -18.90
CA TRP A 496 -9.63 1.69 -17.95
C TRP A 496 -9.74 3.18 -18.41
N LEU A 497 -10.12 3.43 -19.66
CA LEU A 497 -10.33 4.75 -20.26
C LEU A 497 -11.81 5.07 -20.55
N ARG A 498 -12.74 4.10 -20.42
CA ARG A 498 -14.18 4.35 -20.53
C ARG A 498 -14.63 5.24 -19.35
N GLY A 499 -15.26 6.39 -19.66
CA GLY A 499 -15.78 7.34 -18.68
C GLY A 499 -14.94 8.59 -18.38
N ARG A 500 -13.75 8.76 -18.99
CA ARG A 500 -12.97 10.01 -18.85
C ARG A 500 -13.40 11.04 -19.90
N ARG A 501 -13.79 12.26 -19.49
CA ARG A 501 -14.14 13.38 -20.39
C ARG A 501 -12.96 13.73 -21.32
N LYS A 502 -13.22 14.00 -22.61
CA LYS A 502 -12.21 14.25 -23.67
C LYS A 502 -11.19 15.37 -23.34
N LYS A 503 -11.54 16.35 -22.49
CA LYS A 503 -10.64 17.44 -22.05
C LYS A 503 -9.42 16.95 -21.23
N PHE A 504 -9.41 15.72 -20.70
CA PHE A 504 -8.29 15.18 -19.92
C PHE A 504 -7.08 14.68 -20.73
N ARG A 505 -7.10 14.79 -22.06
CA ARG A 505 -6.11 14.15 -22.94
C ARG A 505 -4.75 14.88 -23.06
N LYS A 506 -4.65 16.14 -22.59
CA LYS A 506 -3.43 16.97 -22.76
C LYS A 506 -2.52 17.04 -21.52
N VAL A 507 -2.99 16.70 -20.33
CA VAL A 507 -2.17 16.73 -19.11
C VAL A 507 -1.72 15.31 -18.81
N SER A 508 -0.41 15.10 -18.60
CA SER A 508 0.14 13.78 -18.29
C SER A 508 -0.66 13.15 -17.15
N VAL A 509 -0.95 11.85 -17.28
CA VAL A 509 -1.74 11.09 -16.29
C VAL A 509 -1.16 11.32 -14.88
N ALA A 510 0.16 11.40 -14.75
CA ALA A 510 0.88 11.68 -13.51
C ALA A 510 0.50 13.03 -12.84
N LEU A 511 0.42 14.12 -13.61
CA LEU A 511 0.01 15.43 -13.09
C LEU A 511 -1.44 15.42 -12.61
N THR A 512 -2.30 14.72 -13.35
CA THR A 512 -3.71 14.54 -12.96
C THR A 512 -3.80 13.73 -11.67
N THR A 513 -2.98 12.69 -11.51
CA THR A 513 -2.94 11.90 -10.28
C THR A 513 -2.58 12.74 -9.06
N LEU A 514 -1.53 13.56 -9.15
CA LEU A 514 -1.11 14.43 -8.04
C LEU A 514 -2.21 15.41 -7.66
N GLU A 515 -2.96 15.91 -8.64
CA GLU A 515 -4.11 16.77 -8.38
C GLU A 515 -5.29 16.02 -7.75
N CYS A 516 -5.55 14.78 -8.19
CA CYS A 516 -6.54 13.90 -7.57
C CYS A 516 -6.18 13.56 -6.12
N LEU A 517 -4.93 13.23 -5.83
CA LEU A 517 -4.43 12.99 -4.46
C LEU A 517 -4.52 14.26 -3.60
N ARG A 518 -4.30 15.45 -4.19
CA ARG A 518 -4.50 16.74 -3.51
C ARG A 518 -5.97 17.02 -3.18
N LYS A 519 -6.92 16.34 -3.85
CA LYS A 519 -8.37 16.41 -3.58
C LYS A 519 -8.88 15.21 -2.78
N ALA A 520 -8.08 14.17 -2.62
CA ALA A 520 -8.44 12.97 -1.85
C ALA A 520 -8.63 13.27 -0.35
N PRO A 521 -9.59 12.60 0.31
CA PRO A 521 -9.78 12.71 1.75
C PRO A 521 -8.55 12.19 2.49
N VAL A 522 -8.32 12.71 3.70
CA VAL A 522 -7.14 12.34 4.52
C VAL A 522 -7.08 10.83 4.72
N ARG A 523 -8.23 10.20 4.98
CA ARG A 523 -8.33 8.74 5.14
C ARG A 523 -7.78 7.97 3.95
N LEU A 524 -8.09 8.38 2.71
CA LEU A 524 -7.57 7.72 1.51
C LEU A 524 -6.06 7.92 1.37
N VAL A 525 -5.57 9.13 1.64
CA VAL A 525 -4.12 9.42 1.60
C VAL A 525 -3.39 8.59 2.66
N ALA A 526 -3.92 8.48 3.87
CA ALA A 526 -3.37 7.63 4.92
C ALA A 526 -3.31 6.16 4.50
N VAL A 527 -4.39 5.61 3.93
CA VAL A 527 -4.41 4.24 3.40
C VAL A 527 -3.35 4.04 2.34
N ILE A 528 -3.20 4.97 1.39
CA ILE A 528 -2.17 4.89 0.35
C ILE A 528 -0.77 4.85 0.96
N PHE A 529 -0.47 5.72 1.93
CA PHE A 529 0.82 5.74 2.61
C PHE A 529 1.10 4.45 3.40
N MET A 530 0.08 3.92 4.09
CA MET A 530 0.18 2.64 4.79
C MET A 530 0.51 1.50 3.82
N ILE A 531 -0.19 1.42 2.68
CA ILE A 531 0.05 0.40 1.65
C ILE A 531 1.46 0.52 1.08
N VAL A 532 1.89 1.73 0.72
CA VAL A 532 3.23 1.96 0.16
C VAL A 532 4.32 1.56 1.15
N LEU A 533 4.15 1.90 2.44
CA LEU A 533 5.10 1.50 3.47
C LEU A 533 5.14 -0.03 3.65
N PHE A 534 4.00 -0.70 3.74
CA PHE A 534 3.97 -2.16 3.87
C PHE A 534 4.65 -2.85 2.68
N THR A 535 4.27 -2.48 1.46
CA THR A 535 4.87 -3.08 0.26
C THR A 535 6.37 -2.77 0.16
N TYR A 536 6.81 -1.58 0.60
CA TYR A 536 8.23 -1.27 0.70
C TYR A 536 8.96 -2.21 1.66
N MET A 537 8.44 -2.40 2.87
CA MET A 537 9.03 -3.30 3.87
C MET A 537 9.08 -4.74 3.37
N GLU A 538 8.02 -5.20 2.69
CA GLU A 538 7.98 -6.52 2.05
C GLU A 538 9.04 -6.65 0.96
N PHE A 539 9.22 -5.65 0.09
CA PHE A 539 10.25 -5.69 -0.94
C PHE A 539 11.65 -5.77 -0.35
N VAL A 540 11.93 -4.98 0.68
CA VAL A 540 13.26 -4.98 1.32
C VAL A 540 13.53 -6.34 1.97
N VAL A 541 12.56 -6.89 2.70
CA VAL A 541 12.69 -8.21 3.35
C VAL A 541 12.78 -9.33 2.33
N PHE A 542 11.95 -9.31 1.29
CA PHE A 542 11.98 -10.29 0.21
C PHE A 542 13.33 -10.28 -0.51
N LEU A 543 13.82 -9.10 -0.89
CA LEU A 543 15.12 -8.97 -1.53
C LEU A 543 16.23 -9.47 -0.61
N ALA A 544 16.31 -9.03 0.65
CA ALA A 544 17.34 -9.52 1.55
C ALA A 544 17.27 -11.02 1.81
N THR A 545 16.07 -11.57 2.01
CA THR A 545 15.91 -13.02 2.19
C THR A 545 16.41 -13.75 0.95
N ILE A 546 16.05 -13.29 -0.25
CA ILE A 546 16.55 -13.91 -1.47
C ILE A 546 18.05 -13.74 -1.61
N PHE A 547 18.62 -12.55 -1.41
CA PHE A 547 20.06 -12.33 -1.56
C PHE A 547 20.90 -13.11 -0.54
N ASN A 548 20.41 -13.23 0.70
CA ASN A 548 21.08 -14.00 1.76
C ASN A 548 20.92 -15.51 1.55
N SER A 549 19.75 -15.97 1.11
CA SER A 549 19.46 -17.40 0.89
C SER A 549 19.84 -17.90 -0.51
N THR A 550 20.13 -17.03 -1.48
CA THR A 550 20.42 -17.46 -2.87
C THR A 550 21.58 -18.45 -2.93
N PRO A 551 22.69 -18.27 -2.19
CA PRO A 551 23.79 -19.24 -2.22
C PRO A 551 23.34 -20.64 -1.77
N GLN A 552 22.53 -20.72 -0.72
CA GLN A 552 21.98 -21.98 -0.23
C GLN A 552 21.02 -22.61 -1.23
N ILE A 553 20.08 -21.82 -1.77
CA ILE A 553 19.10 -22.27 -2.77
C ILE A 553 19.79 -22.74 -4.05
N SER A 554 20.84 -22.03 -4.48
CA SER A 554 21.57 -22.37 -5.69
C SER A 554 22.42 -23.63 -5.48
N CYS A 555 22.99 -23.81 -4.28
CA CYS A 555 23.73 -25.02 -3.91
C CYS A 555 22.79 -26.24 -3.88
N THR A 556 21.63 -26.13 -3.23
CA THR A 556 20.65 -27.24 -3.17
C THR A 556 20.08 -27.56 -4.54
N LEU A 557 19.74 -26.57 -5.36
CA LEU A 557 19.29 -26.78 -6.74
C LEU A 557 20.42 -27.35 -7.61
N GLY A 558 21.67 -26.94 -7.42
CA GLY A 558 22.82 -27.49 -8.11
C GLY A 558 23.01 -28.97 -7.80
N LEU A 559 22.98 -29.35 -6.53
CA LEU A 559 23.03 -30.74 -6.07
C LEU A 559 21.85 -31.55 -6.63
N LEU A 560 20.63 -31.02 -6.51
CA LEU A 560 19.43 -31.66 -7.04
C LEU A 560 19.50 -31.83 -8.57
N SER A 561 20.06 -30.86 -9.29
CA SER A 561 20.24 -30.94 -10.74
C SER A 561 21.21 -32.03 -11.15
N ALA A 562 22.27 -32.25 -10.36
CA ALA A 562 23.21 -33.34 -10.57
C ALA A 562 22.53 -34.70 -10.31
N SER A 563 21.77 -34.82 -9.22
CA SER A 563 21.00 -36.04 -8.91
C SER A 563 19.92 -36.33 -9.96
N ILE A 564 19.21 -35.30 -10.44
CA ILE A 564 18.20 -35.43 -11.48
C ILE A 564 18.84 -35.84 -12.80
N ALA A 565 19.98 -35.24 -13.18
CA ALA A 565 20.70 -35.62 -14.39
C ALA A 565 21.11 -37.11 -14.36
N GLN A 566 21.57 -37.61 -13.20
CA GLN A 566 21.89 -39.03 -13.00
C GLN A 566 20.65 -39.94 -13.08
N LEU A 567 19.52 -39.52 -12.49
CA LEU A 567 18.25 -40.24 -12.59
C LEU A 567 17.76 -40.33 -14.05
N PHE A 568 18.01 -39.31 -14.85
CA PHE A 568 17.69 -39.32 -16.29
C PHE A 568 18.70 -40.12 -17.13
N ASP A 569 19.96 -40.21 -16.71
CA ASP A 569 20.93 -41.08 -17.38
C ASP A 569 20.65 -42.58 -17.16
N THR A 570 20.07 -42.94 -16.02
CA THR A 570 19.68 -44.32 -15.71
C THR A 570 18.32 -44.73 -16.29
N THR A 571 17.50 -43.75 -16.69
CA THR A 571 16.15 -43.98 -17.21
C THR A 571 16.05 -43.69 -18.71
N ASP A 572 16.83 -44.41 -19.53
CA ASP A 572 16.83 -44.28 -21.00
C ASP A 572 15.45 -44.48 -21.67
N ASN A 573 14.42 -44.95 -20.93
CA ASN A 573 13.10 -45.30 -21.44
C ASN A 573 11.93 -44.36 -21.04
N ILE A 574 12.15 -43.25 -20.32
CA ILE A 574 11.04 -42.33 -20.01
C ILE A 574 10.75 -41.46 -21.24
N SER A 575 9.84 -41.93 -22.08
CA SER A 575 9.31 -41.14 -23.19
C SER A 575 8.24 -40.18 -22.67
N PHE A 576 8.54 -38.89 -22.60
CA PHE A 576 7.52 -37.86 -22.38
C PHE A 576 7.02 -37.39 -23.74
N PHE A 577 5.72 -37.61 -24.03
CA PHE A 577 5.12 -37.41 -25.37
C PHE A 577 5.81 -38.20 -26.52
N GLY A 578 6.28 -39.42 -26.25
CA GLY A 578 6.76 -40.32 -27.30
C GLY A 578 8.15 -40.01 -27.89
N LYS A 579 8.90 -39.06 -27.32
CA LYS A 579 10.33 -38.87 -27.59
C LYS A 579 11.16 -39.05 -26.32
N SER A 580 12.31 -39.70 -26.45
CA SER A 580 13.30 -39.84 -25.38
C SER A 580 13.82 -38.45 -25.00
N ILE A 581 13.89 -38.18 -23.70
CA ILE A 581 14.34 -36.90 -23.12
C ILE A 581 15.88 -36.83 -23.15
N THR A 582 16.50 -37.13 -24.29
CA THR A 582 17.96 -36.98 -24.48
C THR A 582 18.42 -35.53 -24.32
N VAL A 583 17.49 -34.58 -24.45
CA VAL A 583 17.67 -33.14 -24.25
C VAL A 583 18.07 -32.78 -22.80
N LEU A 584 17.79 -33.62 -21.79
CA LEU A 584 18.29 -33.34 -20.44
C LEU A 584 19.78 -33.67 -20.25
N LYS A 585 20.39 -34.54 -21.06
CA LYS A 585 21.84 -34.84 -20.95
C LYS A 585 22.71 -33.62 -21.28
N ASP A 586 22.19 -32.72 -22.11
CA ASP A 586 22.83 -31.46 -22.46
C ASP A 586 22.74 -30.38 -21.36
N LEU A 587 21.97 -30.58 -20.27
CA LEU A 587 22.00 -29.68 -19.11
C LEU A 587 23.37 -29.67 -18.42
N GLN A 588 24.16 -30.73 -18.59
CA GLN A 588 25.54 -30.79 -18.10
C GLN A 588 26.47 -29.79 -18.82
N LYS A 589 26.09 -29.32 -20.02
CA LYS A 589 26.86 -28.31 -20.78
C LYS A 589 26.67 -26.88 -20.28
N LEU A 590 25.77 -26.62 -19.32
CA LEU A 590 25.40 -25.27 -18.86
C LEU A 590 26.46 -24.56 -17.99
N GLY A 591 27.72 -25.01 -17.96
CA GLY A 591 28.78 -24.40 -17.16
C GLY A 591 28.52 -24.62 -15.66
N ASN A 592 28.68 -23.59 -14.84
CA ASN A 592 28.36 -23.67 -13.41
C ASN A 592 26.85 -23.37 -13.20
N PRO A 593 25.98 -24.40 -13.06
CA PRO A 593 24.52 -24.19 -12.97
C PRO A 593 24.14 -23.38 -11.74
N VAL A 594 24.92 -23.47 -10.66
CA VAL A 594 24.69 -22.76 -9.39
C VAL A 594 24.75 -21.25 -9.62
N ASP A 595 25.82 -20.74 -10.24
CA ASP A 595 25.99 -19.31 -10.51
C ASP A 595 24.92 -18.81 -11.50
N LEU A 596 24.57 -19.61 -12.51
CA LEU A 596 23.51 -19.27 -13.45
C LEU A 596 22.14 -19.14 -12.76
N PHE A 597 21.74 -20.13 -11.95
CA PHE A 597 20.48 -20.10 -11.20
C PHE A 597 20.46 -18.97 -10.16
N GLN A 598 21.59 -18.69 -9.51
CA GLN A 598 21.75 -17.57 -8.61
C GLN A 598 21.46 -16.25 -9.31
N ARG A 599 22.10 -15.99 -10.45
CA ARG A 599 21.90 -14.77 -11.25
C ARG A 599 20.47 -14.67 -11.78
N MET A 600 19.89 -15.77 -12.24
CA MET A 600 18.50 -15.82 -12.71
C MET A 600 17.52 -15.49 -11.58
N THR A 601 17.73 -16.03 -10.38
CA THR A 601 16.87 -15.82 -9.21
C THR A 601 16.99 -14.38 -8.69
N GLN A 602 18.21 -13.85 -8.58
CA GLN A 602 18.44 -12.47 -8.14
C GLN A 602 17.89 -11.45 -9.15
N GLY A 603 18.16 -11.65 -10.45
CA GLY A 603 17.66 -10.79 -11.51
C GLY A 603 16.14 -10.78 -11.63
N SER A 604 15.52 -11.96 -11.57
CA SER A 604 14.05 -12.09 -11.57
C SER A 604 13.41 -11.44 -10.35
N SER A 605 14.03 -11.54 -9.17
CA SER A 605 13.54 -10.94 -7.93
C SER A 605 13.54 -9.42 -7.95
N ILE A 606 14.62 -8.81 -8.44
CA ILE A 606 14.68 -7.35 -8.63
C ILE A 606 13.59 -6.90 -9.61
N PHE A 607 13.47 -7.60 -10.74
CA PHE A 607 12.50 -7.23 -11.77
C PHE A 607 11.04 -7.46 -11.32
N ALA A 608 10.78 -8.51 -10.53
CA ALA A 608 9.49 -8.78 -9.92
C ALA A 608 9.10 -7.70 -8.91
N CYS A 609 10.02 -7.24 -8.04
CA CYS A 609 9.78 -6.11 -7.15
C CYS A 609 9.45 -4.83 -7.95
N PHE A 610 10.20 -4.54 -9.01
CA PHE A 610 9.95 -3.38 -9.87
C PHE A 610 8.57 -3.44 -10.54
N LEU A 611 8.21 -4.57 -11.13
CA LEU A 611 6.90 -4.75 -11.78
C LEU A 611 5.76 -4.67 -10.77
N THR A 612 5.94 -5.24 -9.58
CA THR A 612 4.98 -5.15 -8.47
C THR A 612 4.82 -3.69 -8.00
N ALA A 613 5.90 -2.91 -7.93
CA ALA A 613 5.84 -1.48 -7.63
C ALA A 613 5.05 -0.68 -8.68
N LEU A 614 5.22 -1.01 -9.98
CA LEU A 614 4.45 -0.40 -11.06
C LEU A 614 2.97 -0.74 -10.97
N ILE A 615 2.63 -2.00 -10.67
CA ILE A 615 1.26 -2.47 -10.46
C ILE A 615 0.63 -1.76 -9.26
N LEU A 616 1.35 -1.64 -8.15
CA LEU A 616 0.90 -0.90 -6.98
C LEU A 616 0.62 0.56 -7.33
N GLY A 617 1.56 1.23 -8.02
CA GLY A 617 1.39 2.60 -8.50
C GLY A 617 0.14 2.76 -9.36
N PHE A 618 -0.06 1.86 -10.33
CA PHE A 618 -1.26 1.85 -11.17
C PHE A 618 -2.55 1.68 -10.35
N ASN A 619 -2.58 0.77 -9.38
CA ASN A 619 -3.75 0.55 -8.52
C ASN A 619 -4.07 1.73 -7.62
N ILE A 620 -3.06 2.39 -7.03
CA ILE A 620 -3.24 3.60 -6.22
C ILE A 620 -3.87 4.72 -7.06
N ILE A 621 -3.37 4.91 -8.30
CA ILE A 621 -3.90 5.90 -9.24
C ILE A 621 -5.36 5.58 -9.56
N ASP A 622 -5.65 4.35 -9.96
CA ASP A 622 -6.98 3.96 -10.40
C ASP A 622 -8.00 3.97 -9.24
N LEU A 623 -7.60 3.56 -8.04
CA LEU A 623 -8.41 3.68 -6.83
C LEU A 623 -8.75 5.15 -6.52
N SER A 624 -7.77 6.04 -6.62
CA SER A 624 -7.97 7.47 -6.39
C SER A 624 -8.94 8.08 -7.40
N VAL A 625 -8.84 7.70 -8.67
CA VAL A 625 -9.75 8.14 -9.73
C VAL A 625 -11.15 7.58 -9.54
N THR A 626 -11.26 6.29 -9.22
CA THR A 626 -12.54 5.60 -8.99
C THR A 626 -13.28 6.23 -7.81
N PHE A 627 -12.58 6.48 -6.70
CA PHE A 627 -13.13 7.18 -5.56
C PHE A 627 -13.68 8.57 -5.91
N GLN A 628 -12.92 9.39 -6.65
CA GLN A 628 -13.39 10.73 -7.04
C GLN A 628 -14.61 10.66 -7.96
N ARG A 629 -14.64 9.68 -8.88
CA ARG A 629 -15.77 9.46 -9.78
C ARG A 629 -17.01 9.05 -9.00
N ASP A 630 -16.90 8.09 -8.10
CA ASP A 630 -18.03 7.52 -7.38
C ASP A 630 -18.56 8.52 -6.33
N LEU A 631 -17.66 9.27 -5.67
CA LEU A 631 -18.04 10.41 -4.82
C LEU A 631 -18.73 11.53 -5.62
N GLY A 632 -18.27 11.79 -6.85
CA GLY A 632 -18.90 12.76 -7.76
C GLY A 632 -20.32 12.36 -8.14
N ARG A 633 -20.54 11.09 -8.51
CA ARG A 633 -21.88 10.53 -8.77
C ARG A 633 -22.80 10.67 -7.57
N LEU A 634 -22.29 10.35 -6.37
CA LEU A 634 -23.06 10.50 -5.14
C LEU A 634 -23.43 11.95 -4.84
N ARG A 635 -22.54 12.90 -5.13
CA ARG A 635 -22.84 14.33 -4.98
C ARG A 635 -23.91 14.83 -5.95
N VAL A 636 -24.04 14.21 -7.12
CA VAL A 636 -25.12 14.48 -8.09
C VAL A 636 -26.42 13.78 -7.68
N GLY A 637 -26.36 12.77 -6.79
CA GLY A 637 -27.50 11.94 -6.42
C GLY A 637 -27.72 10.74 -7.35
N GLU A 638 -26.72 10.38 -8.16
CA GLU A 638 -26.77 9.21 -9.03
C GLU A 638 -26.38 7.95 -8.24
N TYR A 639 -27.37 7.32 -7.60
CA TYR A 639 -27.16 6.09 -6.83
C TYR A 639 -27.19 4.82 -7.71
N GLY A 640 -27.43 4.94 -9.01
CA GLY A 640 -27.68 3.81 -9.92
C GLY A 640 -26.51 2.83 -10.09
N PHE A 641 -25.29 3.21 -9.70
CA PHE A 641 -24.13 2.32 -9.75
C PHE A 641 -24.10 1.30 -8.59
N MET A 642 -24.88 1.52 -7.53
CA MET A 642 -25.03 0.60 -6.40
C MET A 642 -26.14 -0.40 -6.68
N SER A 643 -25.87 -1.69 -6.49
CA SER A 643 -26.94 -2.70 -6.51
C SER A 643 -27.84 -2.58 -5.26
N ASP A 644 -29.10 -2.99 -5.37
CA ASP A 644 -30.04 -2.89 -4.25
C ASP A 644 -29.63 -3.75 -3.04
N GLY A 645 -28.93 -4.87 -3.28
CA GLY A 645 -28.35 -5.70 -2.21
C GLY A 645 -27.25 -4.97 -1.45
N GLU A 646 -26.34 -4.29 -2.17
CA GLU A 646 -25.26 -3.50 -1.56
C GLU A 646 -25.82 -2.33 -0.73
N ARG A 647 -26.86 -1.65 -1.22
CA ARG A 647 -27.50 -0.53 -0.49
C ARG A 647 -28.02 -0.95 0.88
N LYS A 648 -28.57 -2.17 1.01
CA LYS A 648 -29.08 -2.70 2.28
C LYS A 648 -27.97 -3.08 3.27
N GLN A 649 -26.78 -3.40 2.79
CA GLN A 649 -25.65 -3.83 3.62
C GLN A 649 -24.77 -2.68 4.11
N VAL A 650 -24.92 -1.48 3.52
CA VAL A 650 -24.13 -0.31 3.89
C VAL A 650 -24.39 0.07 5.36
N SER A 651 -23.32 0.22 6.13
CA SER A 651 -23.40 0.65 7.53
C SER A 651 -22.21 1.52 7.94
N SER A 652 -22.40 2.38 8.93
CA SER A 652 -21.32 3.21 9.49
C SER A 652 -20.22 2.36 10.14
N ALA A 653 -20.58 1.20 10.70
CA ALA A 653 -19.62 0.23 11.26
C ALA A 653 -18.69 -0.35 10.17
N MET A 654 -19.21 -0.70 8.99
CA MET A 654 -18.35 -1.13 7.89
C MET A 654 -17.44 0.00 7.38
N ALA A 655 -17.94 1.24 7.39
CA ALA A 655 -17.15 2.39 6.97
C ALA A 655 -15.93 2.66 7.88
N SER A 656 -16.02 2.37 9.19
CA SER A 656 -14.88 2.49 10.10
C SER A 656 -13.85 1.38 9.89
N GLN A 657 -14.28 0.18 9.49
CA GLN A 657 -13.42 -0.96 9.21
C GLN A 657 -12.65 -0.83 7.88
N PHE A 658 -13.07 0.07 6.98
CA PHE A 658 -12.51 0.21 5.64
C PHE A 658 -10.97 0.29 5.61
N MET A 659 -10.36 1.12 6.46
CA MET A 659 -8.90 1.28 6.46
C MET A 659 -8.18 -0.04 6.77
N GLY A 660 -8.61 -0.74 7.81
CA GLY A 660 -7.99 -2.00 8.23
C GLY A 660 -8.15 -3.08 7.18
N ILE A 661 -9.36 -3.23 6.62
CA ILE A 661 -9.64 -4.23 5.58
C ILE A 661 -8.85 -3.90 4.30
N GLN A 662 -8.81 -2.63 3.86
CA GLN A 662 -8.08 -2.22 2.66
C GLN A 662 -6.57 -2.42 2.79
N VAL A 663 -5.99 -2.14 3.95
CA VAL A 663 -4.57 -2.41 4.22
C VAL A 663 -4.29 -3.91 4.27
N GLY A 664 -5.16 -4.71 4.91
CA GLY A 664 -5.00 -6.16 4.96
C GLY A 664 -5.09 -6.83 3.59
N PHE A 665 -6.04 -6.41 2.74
CA PHE A 665 -6.12 -6.85 1.34
C PHE A 665 -4.90 -6.42 0.54
N ALA A 666 -4.38 -5.22 0.77
CA ALA A 666 -3.19 -4.75 0.09
C ALA A 666 -1.93 -5.53 0.49
N PHE A 667 -1.79 -5.92 1.77
CA PHE A 667 -0.69 -6.74 2.28
C PHE A 667 -0.71 -8.17 1.69
N ILE A 668 -1.84 -8.86 1.77
CA ILE A 668 -1.97 -10.20 1.16
C ILE A 668 -1.85 -10.08 -0.37
N GLY A 669 -2.41 -9.02 -0.94
CA GLY A 669 -2.34 -8.73 -2.36
C GLY A 669 -0.92 -8.47 -2.84
N SER A 670 -0.08 -7.75 -2.09
CA SER A 670 1.33 -7.56 -2.44
C SER A 670 2.10 -8.87 -2.41
N LEU A 671 1.92 -9.70 -1.39
CA LEU A 671 2.56 -11.01 -1.33
C LEU A 671 2.14 -11.91 -2.51
N TYR A 672 0.84 -11.96 -2.81
CA TYR A 672 0.32 -12.74 -3.94
C TYR A 672 0.83 -12.22 -5.29
N THR A 673 0.83 -10.89 -5.48
CA THR A 673 1.32 -10.26 -6.71
C THR A 673 2.81 -10.49 -6.87
N LEU A 674 3.59 -10.31 -5.80
CA LEU A 674 5.03 -10.51 -5.79
C LEU A 674 5.38 -11.96 -6.11
N PHE A 675 4.69 -12.93 -5.50
CA PHE A 675 4.85 -14.34 -5.81
C PHE A 675 4.56 -14.64 -7.29
N PHE A 676 3.42 -14.19 -7.79
CA PHE A 676 3.03 -14.41 -9.20
C PHE A 676 4.05 -13.76 -10.16
N MET A 677 4.46 -12.52 -9.89
CA MET A 677 5.45 -11.82 -10.71
C MET A 677 6.83 -12.46 -10.59
N GLN A 678 7.21 -13.00 -9.43
CA GLN A 678 8.46 -13.72 -9.26
C GLN A 678 8.50 -14.96 -10.16
N VAL A 679 7.44 -15.76 -10.15
CA VAL A 679 7.33 -16.94 -11.02
C VAL A 679 7.40 -16.53 -12.50
N LEU A 680 6.63 -15.52 -12.90
CA LEU A 680 6.64 -15.01 -14.28
C LEU A 680 8.03 -14.51 -14.71
N CYS A 681 8.66 -13.66 -13.89
CA CYS A 681 9.98 -13.08 -14.15
C CYS A 681 11.07 -14.15 -14.15
N PHE A 682 10.95 -15.19 -13.33
CA PHE A 682 11.86 -16.32 -13.34
C PHE A 682 11.79 -17.09 -14.65
N PHE A 683 10.59 -17.42 -15.14
CA PHE A 683 10.43 -18.07 -16.46
C PHE A 683 10.95 -17.19 -17.61
N LEU A 684 10.72 -15.88 -17.56
CA LEU A 684 11.29 -14.94 -18.53
C LEU A 684 12.83 -14.92 -18.47
N SER A 685 13.39 -14.93 -17.26
CA SER A 685 14.84 -15.01 -17.05
C SER A 685 15.42 -16.30 -17.62
N CYS A 686 14.79 -17.45 -17.39
CA CYS A 686 15.17 -18.72 -18.00
C CYS A 686 15.18 -18.64 -19.53
N PHE A 687 14.19 -17.98 -20.13
CA PHE A 687 14.07 -17.82 -21.57
C PHE A 687 15.13 -16.89 -22.18
N PHE A 688 15.48 -15.79 -21.51
CA PHE A 688 16.44 -14.81 -22.05
C PHE A 688 17.89 -15.12 -21.74
N VAL A 689 18.19 -15.63 -20.55
CA VAL A 689 19.57 -15.84 -20.07
C VAL A 689 20.14 -17.15 -20.59
N SER A 690 19.34 -18.22 -20.66
CA SER A 690 19.81 -19.52 -21.13
C SER A 690 19.37 -19.77 -22.57
N SER A 691 20.34 -19.73 -23.49
CA SER A 691 20.14 -20.13 -24.90
C SER A 691 19.64 -21.57 -25.01
N TYR A 692 20.11 -22.44 -24.11
CA TYR A 692 19.73 -23.85 -24.07
C TYR A 692 18.27 -24.03 -23.64
N LEU A 693 17.86 -23.45 -22.50
CA LEU A 693 16.46 -23.53 -22.06
C LEU A 693 15.53 -22.90 -23.09
N ARG A 694 15.93 -21.82 -23.75
CA ARG A 694 15.19 -21.24 -24.87
C ARG A 694 15.02 -22.24 -26.01
N GLU A 695 16.07 -22.95 -26.39
CA GLU A 695 16.00 -23.97 -27.44
C GLU A 695 15.11 -25.15 -27.01
N VAL A 696 15.22 -25.64 -25.77
CA VAL A 696 14.31 -26.67 -25.24
C VAL A 696 12.86 -26.21 -25.27
N LEU A 697 12.59 -24.97 -24.86
CA LEU A 697 11.24 -24.42 -24.78
C LEU A 697 10.68 -24.15 -26.18
N VAL A 698 11.49 -23.63 -27.11
CA VAL A 698 11.14 -23.51 -28.53
C VAL A 698 10.93 -24.89 -29.15
N ASN A 699 11.75 -25.88 -28.81
CA ASN A 699 11.57 -27.26 -29.26
C ASN A 699 10.29 -27.88 -28.70
N LEU A 700 9.95 -27.65 -27.43
CA LEU A 700 8.69 -28.09 -26.84
C LEU A 700 7.49 -27.43 -27.54
N VAL A 701 7.58 -26.14 -27.82
CA VAL A 701 6.55 -25.34 -28.52
C VAL A 701 6.41 -25.79 -29.99
N THR A 702 7.52 -26.02 -30.69
CA THR A 702 7.55 -26.46 -32.10
C THR A 702 7.24 -27.94 -32.26
N GLN A 703 7.56 -28.79 -31.28
CA GLN A 703 7.12 -30.19 -31.22
C GLN A 703 5.60 -30.27 -31.04
N ASN A 704 5.03 -29.39 -30.20
CA ASN A 704 3.60 -29.14 -30.15
C ASN A 704 3.13 -28.19 -31.27
N GLY A 705 3.95 -27.96 -32.30
CA GLY A 705 3.67 -27.02 -33.39
C GLY A 705 2.40 -27.38 -34.16
N VAL A 706 2.03 -28.66 -34.20
CA VAL A 706 0.73 -29.12 -34.72
C VAL A 706 -0.43 -28.46 -33.98
N LEU A 707 -0.33 -28.30 -32.66
CA LEU A 707 -1.34 -27.66 -31.82
C LEU A 707 -1.42 -26.14 -32.08
N ILE A 708 -0.27 -25.49 -32.33
CA ILE A 708 -0.22 -24.06 -32.71
C ILE A 708 -0.80 -23.85 -34.10
N ILE A 709 -0.44 -24.70 -35.07
CA ILE A 709 -1.00 -24.66 -36.42
C ILE A 709 -2.51 -24.89 -36.35
N ALA A 710 -2.97 -25.89 -35.60
CA ALA A 710 -4.38 -26.14 -35.39
C ALA A 710 -5.10 -24.95 -34.73
N ALA A 711 -4.48 -24.26 -33.78
CA ALA A 711 -5.00 -23.05 -33.15
C ALA A 711 -5.13 -21.89 -34.15
N VAL A 712 -4.09 -21.65 -34.97
CA VAL A 712 -4.09 -20.60 -36.00
C VAL A 712 -5.13 -20.89 -37.08
N VAL A 713 -5.21 -22.14 -37.56
CA VAL A 713 -6.21 -22.57 -38.53
C VAL A 713 -7.62 -22.43 -37.95
N SER A 714 -7.84 -22.84 -36.70
CA SER A 714 -9.15 -22.68 -36.04
C SER A 714 -9.54 -21.21 -35.92
N PHE A 715 -8.61 -20.33 -35.54
CA PHE A 715 -8.85 -18.89 -35.46
C PHE A 715 -9.21 -18.27 -36.83
N LEU A 716 -8.49 -18.64 -37.89
CA LEU A 716 -8.82 -18.21 -39.25
C LEU A 716 -10.20 -18.71 -39.69
N LEU A 717 -10.54 -19.96 -39.38
CA LEU A 717 -11.87 -20.52 -39.66
C LEU A 717 -12.97 -19.79 -38.89
N THR A 718 -12.74 -19.37 -37.63
CA THR A 718 -13.69 -18.53 -36.87
C THR A 718 -13.89 -17.16 -37.53
N ILE A 719 -12.83 -16.54 -38.08
CA ILE A 719 -12.96 -15.28 -38.84
C ILE A 719 -13.80 -15.52 -40.10
N VAL A 720 -13.50 -16.58 -40.87
CA VAL A 720 -14.26 -16.93 -42.08
C VAL A 720 -15.72 -17.23 -41.74
N GLN A 721 -15.99 -17.99 -40.68
CA GLN A 721 -17.34 -18.26 -40.19
C GLN A 721 -18.07 -16.95 -39.84
N SER A 722 -17.43 -16.06 -39.08
CA SER A 722 -18.00 -14.74 -38.75
C SER A 722 -18.30 -13.90 -39.99
N LEU A 723 -17.43 -13.93 -41.00
CA LEU A 723 -17.65 -13.26 -42.28
C LEU A 723 -18.83 -13.87 -43.06
N ILE A 724 -18.93 -15.20 -43.14
CA ILE A 724 -20.04 -15.90 -43.82
C ILE A 724 -21.37 -15.61 -43.10
N ILE A 725 -21.41 -15.73 -41.78
CA ILE A 725 -22.61 -15.47 -40.97
C ILE A 725 -23.08 -14.02 -41.14
N ASN A 726 -22.17 -13.05 -40.94
CA ASN A 726 -22.52 -11.64 -41.05
C ASN A 726 -22.90 -11.23 -42.48
N ARG A 727 -22.30 -11.84 -43.51
CA ARG A 727 -22.59 -11.51 -44.91
C ARG A 727 -23.90 -12.10 -45.40
N PHE A 728 -24.20 -13.34 -45.05
CA PHE A 728 -25.32 -14.10 -45.64
C PHE A 728 -26.52 -14.28 -44.72
N TYR A 729 -26.34 -14.29 -43.39
CA TYR A 729 -27.38 -14.69 -42.43
C TYR A 729 -27.87 -13.57 -41.50
N VAL A 730 -27.09 -12.49 -41.36
CA VAL A 730 -27.47 -11.32 -40.55
C VAL A 730 -27.95 -10.19 -41.45
N SER A 731 -29.23 -9.81 -41.35
CA SER A 731 -29.71 -8.54 -41.92
C SER A 731 -29.46 -7.40 -40.94
N HIS A 732 -28.72 -6.39 -41.38
CA HIS A 732 -28.62 -5.12 -40.65
C HIS A 732 -29.81 -4.24 -41.05
N TYR A 733 -30.63 -3.84 -40.08
CA TYR A 733 -31.64 -2.81 -40.26
C TYR A 733 -31.20 -1.53 -39.53
N ASP A 734 -31.38 -0.39 -40.18
CA ASP A 734 -31.20 0.92 -39.56
C ASP A 734 -32.45 1.22 -38.72
N ALA A 735 -32.31 1.18 -37.39
CA ALA A 735 -33.38 1.56 -36.48
C ALA A 735 -33.18 3.03 -36.07
N SER A 736 -34.11 3.90 -36.46
CA SER A 736 -34.15 5.27 -35.98
C SER A 736 -34.67 5.30 -34.53
N ILE A 737 -33.85 5.78 -33.60
CA ILE A 737 -34.30 6.01 -32.22
C ILE A 737 -35.01 7.38 -32.21
N PRO A 738 -36.27 7.46 -31.74
CA PRO A 738 -37.06 8.69 -31.84
C PRO A 738 -36.50 9.89 -31.06
N GLU A 739 -35.64 9.68 -30.06
CA GLU A 739 -35.09 10.76 -29.20
C GLU A 739 -33.74 11.32 -29.68
N THR A 740 -33.01 10.57 -30.49
CA THR A 740 -31.71 10.97 -31.04
C THR A 740 -31.77 10.65 -32.51
N ALA A 741 -31.81 11.65 -33.39
CA ALA A 741 -31.92 11.50 -34.85
C ALA A 741 -30.80 10.64 -35.52
N GLU A 742 -29.97 9.95 -34.74
CA GLU A 742 -29.04 8.91 -35.18
C GLU A 742 -29.77 7.59 -35.48
N THR A 743 -29.61 7.11 -36.71
CA THR A 743 -29.95 5.74 -37.09
C THR A 743 -28.89 4.79 -36.54
N ILE A 744 -29.26 3.97 -35.55
CA ILE A 744 -28.37 2.94 -35.05
C ILE A 744 -28.62 1.67 -35.87
N LYS A 745 -27.55 1.10 -36.44
CA LYS A 745 -27.60 -0.26 -37.00
C LYS A 745 -27.79 -1.24 -35.86
N VAL A 746 -29.00 -1.75 -35.70
CA VAL A 746 -29.30 -2.76 -34.70
C VAL A 746 -29.44 -4.09 -35.43
N SER A 747 -28.51 -5.02 -35.21
CA SER A 747 -28.61 -6.38 -35.78
C SER A 747 -29.63 -7.19 -34.99
N THR A 748 -30.87 -7.26 -35.45
CA THR A 748 -31.96 -7.92 -34.70
C THR A 748 -32.71 -9.00 -35.45
N LYS A 749 -32.39 -9.31 -36.72
CA LYS A 749 -33.10 -10.36 -37.45
C LYS A 749 -32.16 -11.31 -38.18
N PHE A 750 -32.08 -12.52 -37.62
CA PHE A 750 -31.69 -13.73 -38.32
C PHE A 750 -32.73 -14.03 -39.41
N TRP A 751 -32.30 -14.33 -40.63
CA TRP A 751 -33.23 -14.79 -41.67
C TRP A 751 -33.77 -16.18 -41.31
N LEU A 752 -35.00 -16.25 -40.77
CA LEU A 752 -35.65 -17.55 -40.47
C LEU A 752 -35.72 -18.48 -41.70
N LYS A 753 -35.74 -17.92 -42.91
CA LYS A 753 -35.80 -18.68 -44.17
C LYS A 753 -34.54 -19.52 -44.42
N ASP A 754 -33.38 -19.11 -43.90
CA ASP A 754 -32.11 -19.78 -44.13
C ASP A 754 -31.60 -20.54 -42.89
N LEU A 755 -32.49 -20.80 -41.92
CA LEU A 755 -32.15 -21.48 -40.66
C LEU A 755 -31.49 -22.86 -40.90
N ASN A 756 -31.99 -23.63 -41.86
CA ASN A 756 -31.42 -24.96 -42.15
C ASN A 756 -30.00 -24.87 -42.75
N LYS A 757 -29.75 -23.86 -43.61
CA LYS A 757 -28.41 -23.62 -44.16
C LYS A 757 -27.44 -23.12 -43.08
N TYR A 758 -27.95 -22.30 -42.15
CA TYR A 758 -27.17 -21.87 -41.00
C TYR A 758 -26.77 -23.07 -40.13
N ASN A 759 -27.69 -23.98 -39.82
CA ASN A 759 -27.40 -25.18 -39.03
C ASN A 759 -26.36 -26.08 -39.71
N GLN A 760 -26.39 -26.22 -41.03
CA GLN A 760 -25.37 -26.96 -41.78
C GLN A 760 -23.98 -26.30 -41.66
N ILE A 761 -23.91 -24.98 -41.79
CA ILE A 761 -22.65 -24.23 -41.62
C ILE A 761 -22.14 -24.34 -40.19
N ASP A 762 -23.01 -24.18 -39.19
CA ASP A 762 -22.62 -24.29 -37.78
C ASP A 762 -22.09 -25.69 -37.44
N TYR A 763 -22.71 -26.75 -38.01
CA TYR A 763 -22.21 -28.12 -37.90
C TYR A 763 -20.82 -28.29 -38.54
N VAL A 764 -20.58 -27.71 -39.72
CA VAL A 764 -19.25 -27.73 -40.37
C VAL A 764 -18.18 -27.05 -39.51
N PHE A 765 -18.54 -25.97 -38.81
CA PHE A 765 -17.61 -25.23 -37.94
C PHE A 765 -17.56 -25.73 -36.49
N LEU A 766 -18.25 -26.83 -36.15
CA LEU A 766 -18.30 -27.36 -34.78
C LEU A 766 -16.91 -27.64 -34.19
N PHE A 767 -16.05 -28.34 -34.92
CA PHE A 767 -14.71 -28.72 -34.43
C PHE A 767 -13.74 -27.53 -34.30
N PRO A 768 -13.61 -26.63 -35.29
CA PRO A 768 -12.85 -25.38 -35.12
C PRO A 768 -13.34 -24.54 -33.93
N ASN A 769 -14.66 -24.49 -33.71
CA ASN A 769 -15.25 -23.78 -32.57
C ASN A 769 -14.96 -24.47 -31.24
N LEU A 770 -14.88 -25.79 -31.18
CA LEU A 770 -14.47 -26.52 -29.99
C LEU A 770 -13.02 -26.19 -29.60
N ILE A 771 -12.09 -26.20 -30.56
CA ILE A 771 -10.68 -25.83 -30.33
C ILE A 771 -10.58 -24.37 -29.89
N THR A 772 -11.27 -23.47 -30.58
CA THR A 772 -11.32 -22.05 -30.22
C THR A 772 -11.90 -21.85 -28.83
N GLY A 773 -12.99 -22.57 -28.49
CA GLY A 773 -13.61 -22.59 -27.17
C GLY A 773 -12.63 -22.96 -26.06
N LEU A 774 -11.87 -24.04 -26.25
CA LEU A 774 -10.84 -24.49 -25.31
C LEU A 774 -9.72 -23.45 -25.14
N LEU A 775 -9.25 -22.84 -26.24
CA LEU A 775 -8.26 -21.76 -26.20
C LEU A 775 -8.79 -20.51 -25.50
N THR A 776 -10.03 -20.08 -25.77
CA THR A 776 -10.65 -18.96 -25.05
C THR A 776 -10.85 -19.26 -23.58
N PHE A 777 -11.17 -20.50 -23.21
CA PHE A 777 -11.27 -20.91 -21.81
C PHE A 777 -9.91 -20.81 -21.11
N LEU A 778 -8.84 -21.33 -21.71
CA LEU A 778 -7.48 -21.18 -21.20
C LEU A 778 -7.08 -19.69 -21.10
N ALA A 779 -7.39 -18.89 -22.11
CA ALA A 779 -7.15 -17.45 -22.10
C ALA A 779 -7.97 -16.75 -21.00
N SER A 780 -9.21 -17.18 -20.73
CA SER A 780 -10.03 -16.68 -19.61
C SER A 780 -9.44 -17.04 -18.25
N ILE A 781 -8.88 -18.25 -18.08
CA ILE A 781 -8.16 -18.62 -16.86
C ILE A 781 -6.92 -17.74 -16.68
N LEU A 782 -6.11 -17.59 -17.73
CA LEU A 782 -4.88 -16.79 -17.66
C LEU A 782 -5.17 -15.31 -17.41
N THR A 783 -6.16 -14.74 -18.09
CA THR A 783 -6.59 -13.35 -17.86
C THR A 783 -7.24 -13.17 -16.49
N GLY A 784 -7.93 -14.19 -15.98
CA GLY A 784 -8.45 -14.24 -14.62
C GLY A 784 -7.35 -14.21 -13.57
N LEU A 785 -6.32 -15.06 -13.72
CA LEU A 785 -5.16 -15.11 -12.83
C LEU A 785 -4.30 -13.83 -12.90
N LEU A 786 -4.07 -13.32 -14.11
CA LEU A 786 -3.34 -12.05 -14.28
C LEU A 786 -4.15 -10.88 -13.73
N GLY A 787 -5.46 -10.87 -13.97
CA GLY A 787 -6.39 -9.89 -13.42
C GLY A 787 -6.45 -9.94 -11.90
N SER A 788 -6.47 -11.14 -11.30
CA SER A 788 -6.44 -11.29 -9.85
C SER A 788 -5.12 -10.82 -9.26
N ALA A 789 -3.97 -11.12 -9.88
CA ALA A 789 -2.68 -10.62 -9.44
C ALA A 789 -2.62 -9.09 -9.52
N ILE A 790 -3.04 -8.50 -10.64
CA ILE A 790 -3.00 -7.04 -10.84
C ILE A 790 -3.96 -6.32 -9.88
N PHE A 791 -5.18 -6.82 -9.65
CA PHE A 791 -6.20 -6.12 -8.85
C PHE A 791 -6.32 -6.61 -7.40
N SER A 792 -5.40 -7.46 -6.93
CA SER A 792 -5.38 -8.05 -5.58
C SER A 792 -5.41 -7.02 -4.45
N TYR A 793 -4.82 -5.84 -4.69
CA TYR A 793 -4.73 -4.74 -3.72
C TYR A 793 -6.06 -4.04 -3.40
N ARG A 794 -7.15 -4.34 -4.12
CA ARG A 794 -8.31 -3.44 -4.20
C ARG A 794 -9.62 -4.09 -3.75
N ILE A 795 -10.40 -3.31 -2.98
CA ILE A 795 -11.72 -3.70 -2.49
C ILE A 795 -12.87 -3.03 -3.27
N ASP A 796 -12.59 -1.93 -3.97
CA ASP A 796 -13.59 -1.16 -4.70
C ASP A 796 -14.17 -1.92 -5.91
N LYS A 797 -13.41 -2.89 -6.45
CA LYS A 797 -13.88 -3.77 -7.52
C LYS A 797 -14.57 -4.99 -6.94
N ARG A 798 -15.67 -5.40 -7.58
CA ARG A 798 -16.37 -6.63 -7.23
C ARG A 798 -15.49 -7.83 -7.54
N SER A 799 -15.39 -8.76 -6.58
CA SER A 799 -14.83 -10.08 -6.83
C SER A 799 -15.71 -10.85 -7.83
N VAL A 800 -15.11 -11.77 -8.59
CA VAL A 800 -15.83 -12.69 -9.48
C VAL A 800 -16.88 -13.49 -8.71
N ILE A 801 -16.61 -13.77 -7.43
CA ILE A 801 -17.52 -14.45 -6.52
C ILE A 801 -18.21 -13.40 -5.62
N PRO A 802 -19.53 -13.14 -5.80
CA PRO A 802 -20.23 -12.09 -5.06
C PRO A 802 -20.19 -12.24 -3.54
N SER A 803 -20.18 -13.48 -3.01
CA SER A 803 -20.15 -13.76 -1.56
C SER A 803 -18.85 -13.36 -0.87
N LEU A 804 -17.74 -13.32 -1.62
CA LEU A 804 -16.43 -12.88 -1.13
C LEU A 804 -16.19 -11.39 -1.37
N SER A 805 -17.12 -10.71 -2.05
CA SER A 805 -16.99 -9.29 -2.35
C SER A 805 -17.10 -8.44 -1.09
N LYS A 806 -16.07 -7.62 -0.85
CA LYS A 806 -16.05 -6.62 0.23
C LYS A 806 -16.38 -5.21 -0.26
N THR A 807 -16.92 -5.08 -1.48
CA THR A 807 -17.38 -3.79 -2.04
C THR A 807 -18.35 -3.02 -1.13
N PRO A 808 -19.26 -3.64 -0.35
CA PRO A 808 -20.09 -2.90 0.60
C PRO A 808 -19.30 -2.08 1.64
N VAL A 809 -18.11 -2.52 2.02
CA VAL A 809 -17.22 -1.81 2.96
C VAL A 809 -16.71 -0.52 2.34
N TYR A 810 -16.19 -0.60 1.10
CA TYR A 810 -15.78 0.56 0.33
C TYR A 810 -16.96 1.53 0.15
N LEU A 811 -18.11 1.01 -0.27
CA LEU A 811 -19.30 1.81 -0.53
C LEU A 811 -19.80 2.54 0.73
N SER A 812 -19.79 1.85 1.87
CA SER A 812 -20.14 2.43 3.16
C SER A 812 -19.24 3.60 3.51
N TRP A 813 -17.94 3.49 3.24
CA TRP A 813 -17.01 4.58 3.44
C TRP A 813 -17.26 5.76 2.48
N VAL A 814 -17.48 5.51 1.18
CA VAL A 814 -17.77 6.60 0.23
C VAL A 814 -19.07 7.33 0.59
N ILE A 815 -20.10 6.59 1.02
CA ILE A 815 -21.37 7.16 1.49
C ILE A 815 -21.15 7.99 2.77
N GLN A 816 -20.40 7.46 3.74
CA GLN A 816 -20.05 8.19 4.95
C GLN A 816 -19.31 9.50 4.62
N GLU A 817 -18.33 9.45 3.72
CA GLU A 817 -17.59 10.62 3.26
C GLU A 817 -18.50 11.62 2.53
N HIS A 818 -19.42 11.13 1.69
CA HIS A 818 -20.43 11.97 1.04
C HIS A 818 -21.30 12.71 2.06
N HIS A 819 -21.79 12.03 3.11
CA HIS A 819 -22.66 12.64 4.11
C HIS A 819 -21.96 13.68 4.98
N HIS A 820 -20.74 13.39 5.43
CA HIS A 820 -20.01 14.31 6.32
C HIS A 820 -19.27 15.43 5.59
N ASN A 821 -18.85 15.19 4.35
CA ASN A 821 -17.96 16.07 3.60
C ASN A 821 -18.59 16.54 2.27
N ASN A 822 -19.90 16.76 2.27
CA ASN A 822 -20.58 17.37 1.14
C ASN A 822 -20.20 18.86 1.06
N PRO A 823 -19.47 19.30 0.02
CA PRO A 823 -19.00 20.68 -0.07
C PRO A 823 -20.14 21.70 -0.15
N VAL A 824 -21.30 21.32 -0.74
CA VAL A 824 -22.47 22.19 -0.85
C VAL A 824 -23.07 22.45 0.53
N VAL A 825 -23.25 21.39 1.33
CA VAL A 825 -23.81 21.50 2.69
C VAL A 825 -22.85 22.25 3.60
N LEU A 826 -21.56 21.95 3.54
CA LEU A 826 -20.55 22.64 4.34
C LEU A 826 -20.48 24.13 4.04
N VAL A 827 -20.53 24.52 2.75
CA VAL A 827 -20.60 25.93 2.35
C VAL A 827 -21.90 26.57 2.83
N ALA A 828 -23.04 25.90 2.69
CA ALA A 828 -24.33 26.43 3.14
C ALA A 828 -24.35 26.68 4.66
N VAL A 829 -23.93 25.71 5.47
CA VAL A 829 -23.83 25.85 6.93
C VAL A 829 -22.87 26.96 7.31
N LYS A 830 -21.75 27.09 6.59
CA LYS A 830 -20.79 28.17 6.80
C LYS A 830 -21.41 29.54 6.51
N LEU A 831 -22.13 29.68 5.40
CA LEU A 831 -22.85 30.91 5.06
C LEU A 831 -23.86 31.27 6.15
N PHE A 832 -24.64 30.30 6.65
CA PHE A 832 -25.58 30.55 7.76
C PHE A 832 -24.87 31.00 9.03
N ARG A 833 -23.78 30.33 9.42
CA ARG A 833 -22.97 30.73 10.57
C ARG A 833 -22.42 32.15 10.42
N GLU A 834 -21.94 32.50 9.23
CA GLU A 834 -21.38 33.83 8.94
C GLU A 834 -22.44 34.93 8.91
N MET A 835 -23.70 34.61 8.60
CA MET A 835 -24.82 35.55 8.74
C MET A 835 -25.18 35.81 10.21
N THR A 836 -24.95 34.85 11.09
CA THR A 836 -25.20 35.01 12.55
C THR A 836 -24.04 35.68 13.29
N LEU A 837 -22.85 35.71 12.70
CA LEU A 837 -21.66 36.33 13.31
C LEU A 837 -21.64 37.85 13.08
N PRO A 838 -21.21 38.65 14.07
CA PRO A 838 -20.99 40.09 13.90
C PRO A 838 -20.02 40.38 12.74
N ASP A 839 -20.26 41.49 12.04
CA ASP A 839 -19.57 41.83 10.78
C ASP A 839 -18.04 41.83 10.86
N HIS A 840 -17.47 42.23 11.99
CA HIS A 840 -16.02 42.28 12.22
C HIS A 840 -15.38 40.90 12.42
N LEU A 841 -16.18 39.86 12.69
CA LEU A 841 -15.72 38.48 12.91
C LEU A 841 -15.99 37.56 11.71
N SER A 842 -16.67 38.05 10.67
CA SER A 842 -17.07 37.25 9.50
C SER A 842 -15.92 37.13 8.48
N PRO A 843 -15.29 35.94 8.33
CA PRO A 843 -14.18 35.75 7.39
C PRO A 843 -14.63 35.87 5.93
N LEU A 844 -15.89 35.54 5.64
CA LEU A 844 -16.47 35.70 4.30
C LEU A 844 -16.66 37.16 3.94
N LYS A 845 -17.07 38.05 4.85
CA LYS A 845 -17.14 39.49 4.54
C LYS A 845 -15.76 40.05 4.22
N THR A 846 -14.74 39.66 4.98
CA THR A 846 -13.33 39.99 4.65
C THR A 846 -12.93 39.43 3.29
N PHE A 847 -13.32 38.18 2.98
CA PHE A 847 -13.03 37.57 1.68
C PHE A 847 -13.79 38.22 0.53
N THR A 848 -15.08 38.52 0.66
CA THR A 848 -15.85 39.20 -0.39
C THR A 848 -15.34 40.61 -0.62
N ALA A 849 -14.84 41.29 0.43
CA ALA A 849 -14.16 42.57 0.27
C ALA A 849 -12.80 42.44 -0.45
N VAL A 850 -12.04 41.37 -0.20
CA VAL A 850 -10.78 41.09 -0.92
C VAL A 850 -11.04 40.61 -2.34
N HIS A 851 -12.00 39.72 -2.56
CA HIS A 851 -12.36 39.21 -3.88
C HIS A 851 -13.07 40.28 -4.71
N GLY A 852 -13.87 41.15 -4.09
CA GLY A 852 -14.42 42.35 -4.69
C GLY A 852 -13.30 43.24 -5.21
N ARG A 853 -12.31 43.57 -4.37
CA ARG A 853 -11.11 44.31 -4.79
C ARG A 853 -10.33 43.62 -5.90
N ILE A 854 -10.11 42.30 -5.82
CA ILE A 854 -9.42 41.56 -6.90
C ILE A 854 -10.25 41.55 -8.19
N GLN A 855 -11.58 41.43 -8.13
CA GLN A 855 -12.42 41.51 -9.31
C GLN A 855 -12.49 42.93 -9.88
N GLU A 856 -12.45 43.95 -9.04
CA GLU A 856 -12.28 45.34 -9.46
C GLU A 856 -10.93 45.54 -10.13
N GLU A 857 -9.81 45.13 -9.52
CA GLU A 857 -8.48 45.19 -10.15
C GLU A 857 -8.42 44.41 -11.48
N VAL A 858 -9.07 43.23 -11.56
CA VAL A 858 -9.13 42.46 -12.81
C VAL A 858 -10.03 43.14 -13.83
N ARG A 859 -11.14 43.76 -13.41
CA ARG A 859 -12.01 44.56 -14.30
C ARG A 859 -11.32 45.83 -14.75
N GLU A 860 -10.57 46.50 -13.89
CA GLU A 860 -9.76 47.67 -14.20
C GLU A 860 -8.65 47.27 -15.17
N LYS A 861 -7.88 46.21 -14.92
CA LYS A 861 -6.91 45.70 -15.90
C LYS A 861 -7.54 45.25 -17.21
N LYS A 862 -8.77 44.73 -17.17
CA LYS A 862 -9.52 44.38 -18.37
C LYS A 862 -10.01 45.63 -19.10
N ARG A 863 -10.46 46.66 -18.38
CA ARG A 863 -10.78 47.99 -18.93
C ARG A 863 -9.54 48.67 -19.47
N GLU A 864 -8.41 48.68 -18.78
CA GLU A 864 -7.13 49.19 -19.30
C GLU A 864 -6.69 48.42 -20.55
N LYS A 865 -6.86 47.09 -20.59
CA LYS A 865 -6.60 46.29 -21.80
C LYS A 865 -7.60 46.56 -22.92
N GLU A 866 -8.87 46.73 -22.59
CA GLU A 866 -9.92 47.08 -23.54
C GLU A 866 -9.71 48.52 -24.03
N GLU A 867 -9.37 49.48 -23.19
CA GLU A 867 -9.06 50.88 -23.48
C GLU A 867 -7.75 51.02 -24.24
N THR A 868 -6.74 50.18 -23.99
CA THR A 868 -5.53 50.13 -24.85
C THR A 868 -5.83 49.47 -26.19
N MET A 869 -6.69 48.46 -26.23
CA MET A 869 -7.12 47.84 -27.50
C MET A 869 -8.08 48.74 -28.28
N TYR A 870 -8.96 49.46 -27.59
CA TYR A 870 -9.86 50.47 -28.12
C TYR A 870 -9.05 51.71 -28.50
N SER A 871 -8.06 52.17 -27.74
CA SER A 871 -7.19 53.29 -28.18
C SER A 871 -6.31 52.89 -29.35
N LEU A 872 -5.89 51.62 -29.47
CA LEU A 872 -5.22 51.11 -30.67
C LEU A 872 -6.19 51.03 -31.86
N ALA A 873 -7.41 50.55 -31.65
CA ALA A 873 -8.44 50.45 -32.69
C ALA A 873 -9.01 51.83 -33.10
N VAL A 874 -9.13 52.75 -32.14
CA VAL A 874 -9.59 54.13 -32.29
C VAL A 874 -8.47 54.99 -32.84
N SER A 875 -7.18 54.76 -32.56
CA SER A 875 -6.08 55.41 -33.29
C SER A 875 -5.94 54.88 -34.73
N LEU A 876 -6.31 53.62 -34.99
CA LEU A 876 -6.45 53.07 -36.34
C LEU A 876 -7.70 53.57 -37.07
N SER A 877 -8.78 53.92 -36.35
CA SER A 877 -10.05 54.39 -36.92
C SER A 877 -10.19 55.93 -36.98
N LEU A 878 -9.55 56.69 -36.08
CA LEU A 878 -9.54 58.16 -36.08
C LEU A 878 -8.61 58.73 -37.15
N ARG A 879 -7.60 57.97 -37.59
CA ARG A 879 -6.86 58.28 -38.84
C ARG A 879 -7.75 58.20 -40.10
N SER A 880 -8.97 57.68 -39.98
CA SER A 880 -9.97 57.59 -41.05
C SER A 880 -11.20 58.48 -40.81
N MET A 881 -11.30 59.19 -39.69
CA MET A 881 -12.51 59.96 -39.32
C MET A 881 -12.23 61.40 -38.83
N GLU A 882 -10.97 61.87 -38.80
CA GLU A 882 -10.61 63.27 -38.54
C GLU A 882 -10.97 64.25 -39.70
N GLU A 883 -11.76 63.83 -40.68
CA GLU A 883 -12.24 64.71 -41.78
C GLU A 883 -13.73 65.07 -41.72
N GLU A 884 -14.50 64.61 -40.72
CA GLU A 884 -15.98 64.70 -40.83
C GLU A 884 -16.79 65.07 -39.58
N LEU A 885 -16.20 65.64 -38.51
CA LEU A 885 -17.00 65.93 -37.32
C LEU A 885 -16.63 67.20 -36.52
N ASP A 886 -16.43 68.31 -37.24
CA ASP A 886 -16.35 69.67 -36.66
C ASP A 886 -17.69 70.44 -36.71
N SER A 887 -18.82 69.74 -36.83
CA SER A 887 -20.13 70.36 -36.77
C SER A 887 -21.09 69.52 -35.93
N LEU A 888 -21.59 70.12 -34.85
CA LEU A 888 -22.65 69.66 -33.92
C LEU A 888 -22.16 69.22 -32.53
N GLU A 889 -21.75 70.21 -31.73
CA GLU A 889 -21.98 70.15 -30.28
C GLU A 889 -22.74 71.41 -29.86
N ASP A 890 -24.01 71.24 -29.49
CA ASP A 890 -24.68 72.17 -28.58
C ASP A 890 -25.82 71.45 -27.82
N GLY A 891 -25.64 71.39 -26.50
CA GLY A 891 -26.71 71.40 -25.50
C GLY A 891 -27.42 70.09 -25.14
N LYS A 892 -27.13 69.57 -23.94
CA LYS A 892 -28.17 69.40 -22.89
C LYS A 892 -27.64 68.97 -21.52
N ASP A 893 -27.94 69.83 -20.56
CA ASP A 893 -27.81 69.63 -19.12
C ASP A 893 -28.73 68.52 -18.59
N GLY A 894 -28.16 67.62 -17.78
CA GLY A 894 -28.88 66.60 -17.02
C GLY A 894 -28.66 66.78 -15.53
N LYS A 895 -29.68 67.32 -14.85
CA LYS A 895 -29.77 67.59 -13.41
C LYS A 895 -29.41 66.38 -12.55
N GLU A 896 -28.44 66.57 -11.65
CA GLU A 896 -28.22 65.75 -10.47
C GLU A 896 -29.30 66.04 -9.40
N CYS A 897 -29.89 64.99 -8.83
CA CYS A 897 -30.73 65.11 -7.65
C CYS A 897 -29.83 65.13 -6.40
N GLU A 898 -29.54 66.32 -5.89
CA GLU A 898 -29.07 66.53 -4.53
C GLU A 898 -30.17 66.15 -3.53
N CYS A 899 -29.82 65.36 -2.52
CA CYS A 899 -30.59 65.21 -1.29
C CYS A 899 -29.67 65.61 -0.13
N GLU A 900 -29.47 66.91 0.05
CA GLU A 900 -29.24 67.50 1.38
C GLU A 900 -30.57 67.39 2.15
N GLY A 901 -30.66 67.06 3.44
CA GLY A 901 -29.72 67.21 4.53
C GLY A 901 -30.46 67.94 5.66
N GLU A 902 -31.27 67.23 6.46
CA GLU A 902 -31.79 67.78 7.71
C GLU A 902 -31.54 66.84 8.88
N GLY A 903 -30.98 67.42 9.95
CA GLY A 903 -30.41 66.73 11.10
C GLY A 903 -31.45 65.98 11.93
N VAL A 904 -31.27 64.67 12.02
CA VAL A 904 -32.13 63.81 12.81
C VAL A 904 -31.48 63.50 14.16
N LYS A 905 -31.93 64.21 15.19
CA LYS A 905 -31.75 63.84 16.61
C LYS A 905 -32.97 63.04 17.07
N SER A 906 -33.02 61.74 16.80
CA SER A 906 -33.93 60.82 17.50
C SER A 906 -33.56 59.35 17.23
N MET A 907 -33.41 58.56 18.29
CA MET A 907 -33.11 57.11 18.22
C MET A 907 -34.25 56.30 17.55
N ASP A 908 -35.46 56.85 17.46
CA ASP A 908 -36.63 56.20 16.84
C ASP A 908 -36.55 56.17 15.30
N THR A 909 -35.93 57.18 14.69
CA THR A 909 -35.70 57.18 13.23
C THR A 909 -34.68 56.13 12.79
N LEU A 910 -33.76 55.73 13.67
CA LEU A 910 -32.81 54.67 13.38
C LEU A 910 -33.52 53.31 13.29
N ALA A 911 -34.54 53.08 14.13
CA ALA A 911 -35.38 51.88 14.07
C ALA A 911 -36.20 51.84 12.77
N GLU A 912 -36.75 52.99 12.35
CA GLU A 912 -37.54 53.12 11.13
C GLU A 912 -36.70 52.98 9.85
N VAL A 913 -35.48 53.54 9.83
CA VAL A 913 -34.51 53.35 8.74
C VAL A 913 -34.02 51.89 8.68
N VAL A 914 -33.84 51.23 9.83
CA VAL A 914 -33.50 49.80 9.89
C VAL A 914 -34.64 48.93 9.37
N ASP A 915 -35.90 49.26 9.68
CA ASP A 915 -37.06 48.52 9.17
C ASP A 915 -37.33 48.77 7.68
N CYS A 916 -37.08 49.98 7.16
CA CYS A 916 -37.13 50.27 5.72
C CYS A 916 -36.06 49.48 4.94
N LYS A 917 -34.83 49.37 5.48
CA LYS A 917 -33.79 48.50 4.91
C LYS A 917 -34.17 47.01 4.94
N ARG A 918 -34.84 46.54 6.00
CA ARG A 918 -35.37 45.15 6.06
C ARG A 918 -36.49 44.90 5.05
N GLY A 919 -37.37 45.89 4.81
CA GLY A 919 -38.42 45.82 3.79
C GLY A 919 -37.85 45.56 2.39
N ASN A 920 -36.81 46.32 2.02
CA ASN A 920 -36.11 46.16 0.73
C ASN A 920 -35.44 44.79 0.58
N ILE A 921 -34.87 44.23 1.64
CA ILE A 921 -34.27 42.88 1.61
C ILE A 921 -35.33 41.81 1.37
N ARG A 922 -36.48 41.88 2.07
CA ARG A 922 -37.59 40.93 1.88
C ARG A 922 -38.16 40.99 0.48
N ALA A 923 -38.32 42.19 -0.08
CA ALA A 923 -38.74 42.36 -1.48
C ALA A 923 -37.73 41.68 -2.43
N ARG A 924 -36.43 41.96 -2.30
CA ARG A 924 -35.39 41.34 -3.13
C ARG A 924 -35.38 39.80 -3.02
N ILE A 925 -35.57 39.24 -1.83
CA ILE A 925 -35.66 37.77 -1.62
C ILE A 925 -36.88 37.19 -2.36
N ARG A 926 -38.04 37.84 -2.29
CA ARG A 926 -39.25 37.41 -3.01
C ARG A 926 -39.04 37.40 -4.52
N TRP A 927 -38.42 38.45 -5.05
CA TRP A 927 -38.07 38.55 -6.47
C TRP A 927 -37.04 37.50 -6.90
N PHE A 928 -36.01 37.26 -6.07
CA PHE A 928 -35.01 36.23 -6.33
C PHE A 928 -35.63 34.82 -6.33
N LEU A 929 -36.56 34.55 -5.41
CA LEU A 929 -37.31 33.30 -5.37
C LEU A 929 -38.19 33.14 -6.61
N ALA A 930 -38.92 34.18 -7.01
CA ALA A 930 -39.73 34.17 -8.22
C ALA A 930 -38.87 33.90 -9.46
N TYR A 931 -37.75 34.61 -9.61
CA TYR A 931 -36.79 34.41 -10.69
C TYR A 931 -36.27 32.95 -10.74
N THR A 932 -35.91 32.40 -9.59
CA THR A 932 -35.43 31.00 -9.47
C THR A 932 -36.50 30.01 -9.93
N LEU A 933 -37.76 30.19 -9.52
CA LEU A 933 -38.87 29.30 -9.89
C LEU A 933 -39.27 29.44 -11.38
N ILE A 934 -39.19 30.65 -11.95
CA ILE A 934 -39.41 30.88 -13.38
C ILE A 934 -38.37 30.14 -14.22
N LYS A 935 -37.09 30.18 -13.80
CA LYS A 935 -36.00 29.48 -14.50
C LYS A 935 -35.95 27.97 -14.24
N ASN A 936 -36.64 27.46 -13.22
CA ASN A 936 -36.62 26.06 -12.83
C ASN A 936 -38.06 25.54 -12.60
N PRO A 937 -38.86 25.36 -13.66
CA PRO A 937 -40.30 25.05 -13.52
C PRO A 937 -40.57 23.74 -12.77
N GLY A 938 -39.69 22.73 -12.86
CA GLY A 938 -39.81 21.47 -12.12
C GLY A 938 -39.81 21.66 -10.60
N LEU A 939 -39.15 22.70 -10.07
CA LEU A 939 -39.14 23.00 -8.63
C LEU A 939 -40.47 23.57 -8.13
N VAL A 940 -41.34 24.08 -9.00
CA VAL A 940 -42.64 24.64 -8.60
C VAL A 940 -43.54 23.56 -8.00
N GLY A 941 -43.58 22.37 -8.61
CA GLY A 941 -44.33 21.22 -8.10
C GLY A 941 -43.82 20.79 -6.73
N TYR A 942 -42.51 20.54 -6.61
CA TYR A 942 -41.87 20.15 -5.35
C TYR A 942 -42.06 21.19 -4.24
N ARG A 943 -41.96 22.48 -4.55
CA ARG A 943 -42.17 23.55 -3.57
C ARG A 943 -43.62 23.57 -3.07
N LYS A 944 -44.61 23.47 -3.96
CA LYS A 944 -46.03 23.44 -3.57
C LYS A 944 -46.31 22.24 -2.68
N GLN A 945 -45.84 21.05 -3.06
CA GLN A 945 -45.97 19.84 -2.26
C GLN A 945 -45.34 20.00 -0.87
N ARG A 946 -44.09 20.48 -0.79
CA ARG A 946 -43.43 20.68 0.52
C ARG A 946 -44.12 21.73 1.38
N VAL A 947 -44.60 22.83 0.79
CA VAL A 947 -45.33 23.85 1.55
C VAL A 947 -46.62 23.27 2.10
N GLN A 948 -47.34 22.45 1.33
CA GLN A 948 -48.50 21.71 1.82
C GLN A 948 -48.13 20.74 2.94
N GLU A 949 -47.07 19.93 2.78
CA GLU A 949 -46.59 19.02 3.83
C GLU A 949 -46.16 19.77 5.09
N THR A 950 -45.51 20.93 4.97
CA THR A 950 -45.05 21.72 6.13
C THR A 950 -46.21 22.41 6.82
N LEU A 951 -47.16 22.98 6.06
CA LEU A 951 -48.39 23.56 6.62
C LEU A 951 -49.26 22.48 7.26
N LEU A 952 -49.33 21.29 6.66
CA LEU A 952 -50.00 20.14 7.24
C LEU A 952 -49.29 19.70 8.51
N ALA A 953 -47.96 19.60 8.54
CA ALA A 953 -47.19 19.24 9.72
C ALA A 953 -47.30 20.28 10.85
N LEU A 954 -47.33 21.57 10.52
CA LEU A 954 -47.57 22.65 11.48
C LEU A 954 -49.01 22.63 12.00
N TRP A 955 -49.97 22.46 11.11
CA TRP A 955 -51.37 22.33 11.48
C TRP A 955 -51.59 21.10 12.37
N VAL A 956 -50.99 19.95 12.01
CA VAL A 956 -50.97 18.73 12.83
C VAL A 956 -50.25 19.02 14.14
N TYR A 957 -49.09 19.67 14.18
CA TYR A 957 -48.45 19.99 15.46
C TYR A 957 -49.33 20.89 16.35
N GLU A 958 -49.95 21.93 15.80
CA GLU A 958 -50.81 22.86 16.54
C GLU A 958 -52.13 22.19 16.97
N HIS A 959 -52.73 21.36 16.13
CA HIS A 959 -54.04 20.78 16.38
C HIS A 959 -53.95 19.40 17.00
N GLU A 960 -52.96 18.58 16.70
CA GLU A 960 -52.67 17.28 17.33
C GLU A 960 -52.09 17.47 18.73
N ALA A 961 -51.29 18.49 19.03
CA ALA A 961 -50.95 18.78 20.43
C ALA A 961 -52.17 19.22 21.24
N VAL A 962 -53.09 19.99 20.63
CA VAL A 962 -54.37 20.38 21.24
C VAL A 962 -55.34 19.21 21.30
N THR A 963 -55.34 18.33 20.31
CA THR A 963 -56.21 17.16 20.20
C THR A 963 -55.70 16.08 21.13
N VAL A 964 -54.43 15.68 21.11
CA VAL A 964 -53.79 14.81 22.11
C VAL A 964 -53.95 15.38 23.53
N ARG A 965 -53.80 16.69 23.78
CA ARG A 965 -54.08 17.25 25.10
C ARG A 965 -55.57 17.17 25.47
N ARG A 966 -56.48 17.29 24.50
CA ARG A 966 -57.93 17.12 24.66
C ARG A 966 -58.35 15.64 24.74
N GLU A 967 -57.61 14.74 24.10
CA GLU A 967 -57.79 13.28 24.04
C GLU A 967 -57.17 12.60 25.25
N LEU A 968 -56.09 13.14 25.84
CA LEU A 968 -55.49 12.70 27.10
C LEU A 968 -56.32 13.21 28.29
N MET A 969 -57.01 14.36 28.12
CA MET A 969 -58.07 14.80 29.03
C MET A 969 -59.40 14.04 28.81
N ARG A 970 -59.66 13.51 27.60
CA ARG A 970 -60.80 12.62 27.32
C ARG A 970 -60.53 11.15 27.57
N GLY A 971 -59.28 10.69 27.60
CA GLY A 971 -58.89 9.31 27.92
C GLY A 971 -59.17 8.94 29.38
N PHE A 972 -59.67 9.90 30.16
CA PHE A 972 -60.35 9.65 31.42
C PHE A 972 -61.77 9.05 31.25
N GLU A 973 -62.39 9.08 30.06
CA GLU A 973 -63.70 8.44 29.77
C GLU A 973 -63.75 7.95 28.30
N GLY A 974 -63.79 6.62 28.12
CA GLY A 974 -63.36 5.93 26.90
C GLY A 974 -64.23 6.02 25.62
N GLY A 975 -63.61 5.59 24.51
CA GLY A 975 -64.28 5.24 23.22
C GLY A 975 -63.71 5.95 21.98
N PHE A 976 -62.50 5.59 21.51
CA PHE A 976 -61.69 6.46 20.65
C PHE A 976 -61.67 6.21 19.13
N GLU A 977 -62.34 5.20 18.59
CA GLU A 977 -62.14 4.86 17.17
C GLU A 977 -63.06 5.63 16.20
N LYS A 978 -64.23 6.07 16.67
CA LYS A 978 -65.23 6.77 15.85
C LYS A 978 -64.92 8.26 15.69
N GLU A 979 -64.45 8.92 16.74
CA GLU A 979 -64.14 10.36 16.74
C GLU A 979 -62.94 10.69 15.84
N VAL A 980 -61.92 9.82 15.79
CA VAL A 980 -60.74 10.01 14.93
C VAL A 980 -61.11 9.95 13.44
N LYS A 981 -62.08 9.10 13.08
CA LYS A 981 -62.58 8.98 11.70
C LYS A 981 -63.39 10.21 11.28
N GLU A 982 -64.23 10.73 12.17
CA GLU A 982 -65.01 11.94 11.93
C GLU A 982 -64.13 13.21 11.86
N ALA A 983 -63.08 13.29 12.68
CA ALA A 983 -62.09 14.36 12.62
C ALA A 983 -61.32 14.37 11.29
N LYS A 984 -60.94 13.19 10.77
CA LYS A 984 -60.31 13.05 9.44
C LYS A 984 -61.21 13.53 8.30
N GLU A 985 -62.51 13.23 8.36
CA GLU A 985 -63.47 13.69 7.35
C GLU A 985 -63.78 15.19 7.47
N SER A 986 -63.72 15.76 8.67
CA SER A 986 -63.86 17.21 8.90
C SER A 986 -62.67 17.98 8.33
N MET A 987 -61.44 17.51 8.55
CA MET A 987 -60.22 18.09 7.97
C MET A 987 -60.28 18.13 6.44
N ARG A 988 -60.73 17.03 5.82
CA ARG A 988 -60.86 16.93 4.37
C ARG A 988 -61.87 17.92 3.80
N ARG A 989 -62.93 18.24 4.56
CA ARG A 989 -63.93 19.24 4.18
C ARG A 989 -63.39 20.67 4.28
N MET A 990 -62.73 21.03 5.38
CA MET A 990 -62.10 22.34 5.54
C MET A 990 -61.02 22.61 4.48
N GLU A 991 -60.25 21.60 4.11
CA GLU A 991 -59.26 21.72 3.03
C GLU A 991 -59.95 22.09 1.70
N VAL A 992 -61.01 21.38 1.32
CA VAL A 992 -61.78 21.67 0.09
C VAL A 992 -62.37 23.08 0.09
N ASP A 993 -62.82 23.56 1.26
CA ASP A 993 -63.38 24.91 1.39
C ASP A 993 -62.30 26.01 1.32
N LEU A 994 -61.13 25.78 1.91
CA LEU A 994 -59.96 26.67 1.76
C LEU A 994 -59.53 26.81 0.29
N TRP A 995 -59.51 25.70 -0.45
CA TRP A 995 -59.21 25.70 -1.88
C TRP A 995 -60.27 26.42 -2.72
N ARG A 996 -61.55 26.36 -2.32
CA ARG A 996 -62.61 27.18 -2.94
C ARG A 996 -62.39 28.67 -2.67
N CYS A 997 -62.09 29.04 -1.43
CA CYS A 997 -61.84 30.42 -1.04
C CYS A 997 -60.64 31.02 -1.78
N GLU A 998 -59.52 30.30 -1.91
CA GLU A 998 -58.36 30.79 -2.67
C GLU A 998 -58.66 30.97 -4.17
N ARG A 999 -59.45 30.09 -4.79
CA ARG A 999 -59.90 30.28 -6.19
C ARG A 999 -60.74 31.54 -6.36
N LEU A 1000 -61.58 31.87 -5.39
CA LEU A 1000 -62.43 33.06 -5.42
C LEU A 1000 -61.62 34.35 -5.22
N VAL A 1001 -60.61 34.32 -4.36
CA VAL A 1001 -59.68 35.44 -4.16
C VAL A 1001 -58.75 35.64 -5.38
N GLY A 1002 -58.33 34.54 -6.03
CA GLY A 1002 -57.56 34.58 -7.27
C GLY A 1002 -58.33 35.19 -8.45
N LYS A 1003 -59.65 34.93 -8.54
CA LYS A 1003 -60.52 35.52 -9.58
C LYS A 1003 -60.81 37.01 -9.36
N ARG A 1004 -60.79 37.50 -8.11
CA ARG A 1004 -61.05 38.93 -7.80
C ARG A 1004 -59.87 39.87 -8.04
N LYS A 1005 -58.65 39.38 -8.17
CA LYS A 1005 -57.47 40.24 -8.47
C LYS A 1005 -57.25 40.53 -9.96
N GLY A 1006 -58.12 40.03 -10.84
CA GLY A 1006 -58.08 40.28 -12.29
C GLY A 1006 -58.99 41.40 -12.81
N GLY A 1007 -59.74 42.09 -11.93
CA GLY A 1007 -60.65 43.16 -12.33
C GLY A 1007 -60.60 44.33 -11.36
N GLU A 1008 -60.07 45.45 -11.85
CA GLU A 1008 -60.34 46.86 -11.55
C GLU A 1008 -60.78 47.34 -10.15
N GLY A 1009 -60.25 48.50 -9.77
CA GLY A 1009 -61.06 49.55 -9.14
C GLY A 1009 -60.71 49.88 -7.70
N SER A 1010 -60.02 51.00 -7.52
CA SER A 1010 -59.88 51.73 -6.26
C SER A 1010 -61.24 51.95 -5.59
N GLY A 1011 -61.38 51.45 -4.36
CA GLY A 1011 -62.54 51.67 -3.51
C GLY A 1011 -62.18 51.41 -2.06
N SER A 1012 -61.92 52.48 -1.30
CA SER A 1012 -61.74 52.47 0.15
C SER A 1012 -62.97 51.86 0.82
N LEU A 1013 -62.78 50.83 1.65
CA LEU A 1013 -63.84 50.33 2.52
C LEU A 1013 -63.29 49.90 3.88
N THR A 1014 -63.69 50.69 4.89
CA THR A 1014 -63.43 50.55 6.32
C THR A 1014 -64.06 49.26 6.85
N ILE A 1015 -63.25 48.34 7.39
CA ILE A 1015 -63.75 47.14 8.06
C ILE A 1015 -63.84 47.41 9.57
N ARG A 1016 -65.08 47.42 10.06
CA ARG A 1016 -65.46 47.42 11.47
C ARG A 1016 -65.21 46.02 12.04
N SER A 1017 -64.41 45.96 13.09
CA SER A 1017 -64.19 44.75 13.92
C SER A 1017 -65.52 44.27 14.50
N ASN A 1018 -65.80 42.97 14.37
CA ASN A 1018 -66.68 42.28 15.30
C ASN A 1018 -66.14 40.88 15.59
N LYS A 1019 -66.01 40.61 16.89
CA LYS A 1019 -65.58 39.34 17.48
C LYS A 1019 -66.65 38.26 17.26
N GLY A 1020 -66.18 37.05 17.02
CA GLY A 1020 -66.89 35.78 17.02
C GLY A 1020 -65.86 34.67 16.90
#